data_AF-F4XXR4-F1
#
_entry.id   AF-F4XXR4-F1
#
_cell.length_a   1.000
_cell.length_b   1.000
_cell.length_c   1.000
_cell.angle_alpha   90.00
_cell.angle_beta   90.00
_cell.angle_gamma   90.00
#
_symmetry.space_group_name_H-M   'P 1'
#
loop_
_entity.id
_entity.type
_entity.pdbx_description
1 polymer ?
#
loop_
_entity_poly.entity_id
_entity_poly.type
_entity_poly.pdbx_seq_one_letter_code
_entity_poly.pdbx_strand_id
1 'polypeptide(L)'
;MAIILGTLNEDNLEGLSENDIIQALDGNDIVRGREGNDLIQGNLGNDVISGDQGDDVIQGNEGNDTLFGGEGEDVIQGGAGNDRIWGDSGNDVLQGGAGNDTFRDSAGVNYFDGGEGLDTVEFQELINSGIKLNLVEGTASYTDDQSQEVTQTLISIERAVGTNFNDELIGNEADNSFSGLEGDDKYVGGAGNDVFRDSAGVNYFDGGEGLDTVDFQNLINSGIKLNLAEGTASYTDEQDQEVAQTLISIERAVGTNFNDELTGNEVDNTFLGLEGDDKYVGGAGNDTFQDSGGVNYFDGGEGRDTVDFFEFDFGVQVNIVEGTAISTDSNDQEIIQTLISIENVLGTNFDDELIGNGQGNTFLGYNGNDKFIGGAGNDVFRDSAGVNYFDGGEGLDTVDFRNLINSGIKLNLAEGTGSYTDEQDQEVAQTLISIERVFGTNFNDELTGNEVDNTFLGLEGDDKYVGGAGNDTFQDSGGVNYFDGGEGRDTVDFFEFDFGVQVNLVEGTASSTDSNDQEITQTLISIENVFGTNFDDELIGNDQGNSFLGYNGDDKYLGGAGNDVFRDSAGVNYFDGGEGLDTVNFQNLINSGIKLNLAEGTASYTDEQDQEVAQTLISIERVFGTNFNDELIGNEVDNTFLGLEGDDKYVGGAGNDTFQDSGGVNYFDGGEGRDTVDFQNLINSGIKLNLAEGTGSYTDEQDQEVAQTLISIERAVGTNFNDELIGNGEDNILLGLDGDDTITGGAGNDVIKTGDGNNTIDSGSGVDTIELGNGNNTIALEEGEGHDKVINFQLGLTRFGVSDASTLTFEQSNGSVNIIAADGDLLANVEGVEVSTFTDNLSTIFF
;
A
#
# COMPACT_ATOMS: atom_id res chain seq x y z
N MET A 1 -68.61 -19.37 10.10
CA MET A 1 -67.78 -19.88 8.98
C MET A 1 -68.44 -19.64 7.66
N ALA A 2 -68.40 -18.38 7.22
CA ALA A 2 -68.67 -18.01 5.85
C ALA A 2 -67.37 -18.03 5.03
N ILE A 3 -67.51 -18.08 3.71
CA ILE A 3 -66.40 -17.94 2.75
C ILE A 3 -66.76 -16.75 1.86
N ILE A 4 -65.90 -15.74 1.84
CA ILE A 4 -66.04 -14.51 1.07
C ILE A 4 -64.90 -14.48 0.06
N LEU A 5 -65.24 -14.25 -1.21
CA LEU A 5 -64.28 -14.18 -2.31
C LEU A 5 -64.44 -12.85 -3.03
N GLY A 6 -63.34 -12.13 -3.19
CA GLY A 6 -63.23 -10.94 -4.03
C GLY A 6 -63.16 -11.27 -5.52
N THR A 7 -62.67 -10.31 -6.28
CA THR A 7 -62.50 -10.31 -7.73
C THR A 7 -61.04 -9.99 -8.07
N LEU A 8 -60.73 -9.83 -9.36
CA LEU A 8 -59.37 -9.45 -9.79
C LEU A 8 -59.21 -7.91 -9.90
N ASN A 9 -60.03 -7.15 -9.17
CA ASN A 9 -59.94 -5.68 -9.12
C ASN A 9 -60.11 -5.25 -7.66
N GLU A 10 -59.79 -3.99 -7.37
CA GLU A 10 -60.03 -3.35 -6.08
C GLU A 10 -61.45 -3.62 -5.53
N ASP A 11 -61.50 -4.29 -4.39
CA ASP A 11 -62.69 -4.72 -3.70
C ASP A 11 -62.79 -4.11 -2.30
N ASN A 12 -64.03 -4.09 -1.77
CA ASN A 12 -64.29 -3.75 -0.38
C ASN A 12 -65.10 -4.89 0.24
N LEU A 13 -64.43 -5.67 1.08
CA LEU A 13 -64.93 -6.91 1.64
C LEU A 13 -65.15 -6.76 3.15
N GLU A 14 -66.33 -7.16 3.61
CA GLU A 14 -66.67 -7.20 5.03
C GLU A 14 -67.12 -8.61 5.42
N GLY A 15 -66.51 -9.12 6.50
CA GLY A 15 -66.93 -10.34 7.19
C GLY A 15 -68.27 -10.19 7.92
N LEU A 16 -68.65 -11.28 8.58
CA LEU A 16 -69.86 -11.38 9.39
C LEU A 16 -69.50 -11.26 10.87
N SER A 17 -70.27 -11.87 11.76
CA SER A 17 -70.02 -11.84 13.21
C SER A 17 -69.63 -13.22 13.74
N GLU A 18 -69.16 -14.09 12.84
CA GLU A 18 -68.68 -15.44 13.11
C GLU A 18 -67.37 -15.60 12.36
N ASN A 19 -66.51 -16.52 12.79
CA ASN A 19 -65.27 -16.87 12.07
C ASN A 19 -65.50 -17.02 10.56
N ASP A 20 -64.68 -16.39 9.73
CA ASP A 20 -64.81 -16.34 8.28
C ASP A 20 -63.51 -16.74 7.57
N ILE A 21 -63.64 -17.09 6.29
CA ILE A 21 -62.51 -17.18 5.37
C ILE A 21 -62.73 -16.11 4.30
N ILE A 22 -61.81 -15.16 4.18
CA ILE A 22 -61.87 -14.08 3.19
C ILE A 22 -60.65 -14.18 2.27
N GLN A 23 -60.87 -14.21 0.96
CA GLN A 23 -59.81 -14.12 -0.05
C GLN A 23 -60.08 -12.95 -0.99
N ALA A 24 -59.19 -11.96 -1.01
CA ALA A 24 -59.38 -10.71 -1.76
C ALA A 24 -59.01 -10.88 -3.26
N LEU A 25 -57.92 -11.60 -3.53
CA LEU A 25 -57.37 -11.97 -4.85
C LEU A 25 -56.47 -10.86 -5.43
N ASP A 26 -56.70 -10.40 -6.67
CA ASP A 26 -55.85 -9.37 -7.27
C ASP A 26 -56.53 -8.01 -7.08
N GLY A 27 -55.78 -6.97 -6.73
CA GLY A 27 -56.34 -5.64 -6.54
C GLY A 27 -55.69 -4.95 -5.35
N ASN A 28 -55.94 -3.65 -5.18
CA ASN A 28 -55.64 -2.99 -3.92
C ASN A 28 -56.94 -3.01 -3.11
N ASP A 29 -57.06 -3.97 -2.22
CA ASP A 29 -58.32 -4.32 -1.57
C ASP A 29 -58.44 -3.70 -0.18
N ILE A 30 -59.69 -3.51 0.27
CA ILE A 30 -59.99 -3.13 1.65
C ILE A 30 -60.80 -4.26 2.27
N VAL A 31 -60.26 -4.90 3.30
CA VAL A 31 -60.87 -6.07 3.95
C VAL A 31 -61.07 -5.82 5.45
N ARG A 32 -62.23 -6.22 5.98
CA ARG A 32 -62.54 -6.21 7.42
C ARG A 32 -63.12 -7.55 7.88
N GLY A 33 -62.49 -8.22 8.82
CA GLY A 33 -62.94 -9.49 9.42
C GLY A 33 -64.19 -9.31 10.29
N ARG A 34 -64.15 -8.31 11.18
CA ARG A 34 -65.19 -7.93 12.15
C ARG A 34 -65.15 -8.78 13.42
N GLU A 35 -66.22 -9.50 13.77
CA GLU A 35 -66.21 -10.31 15.01
C GLU A 35 -65.98 -11.78 14.63
N GLY A 36 -65.09 -12.47 15.32
CA GLY A 36 -64.81 -13.89 15.11
C GLY A 36 -63.33 -14.12 14.85
N ASN A 37 -62.92 -15.39 14.87
CA ASN A 37 -61.53 -15.76 14.53
C ASN A 37 -61.46 -16.06 13.04
N ASP A 38 -60.96 -15.13 12.25
CA ASP A 38 -61.01 -15.09 10.81
C ASP A 38 -59.70 -15.55 10.15
N LEU A 39 -59.80 -15.99 8.90
CA LEU A 39 -58.66 -16.28 8.03
C LEU A 39 -58.77 -15.38 6.79
N ILE A 40 -57.87 -14.42 6.67
CA ILE A 40 -57.91 -13.38 5.63
C ILE A 40 -56.65 -13.46 4.76
N GLN A 41 -56.83 -13.44 3.44
CA GLN A 41 -55.74 -13.41 2.46
C GLN A 41 -55.95 -12.26 1.46
N GLY A 42 -54.99 -11.34 1.38
CA GLY A 42 -54.91 -10.26 0.39
C GLY A 42 -54.63 -10.80 -1.01
N ASN A 43 -53.46 -11.41 -1.17
CA ASN A 43 -52.86 -11.97 -2.40
C ASN A 43 -52.04 -10.96 -3.20
N LEU A 44 -52.53 -10.42 -4.32
CA LEU A 44 -51.72 -9.53 -5.18
C LEU A 44 -52.23 -8.10 -5.06
N GLY A 45 -51.34 -7.17 -4.75
CA GLY A 45 -51.63 -5.74 -4.74
C GLY A 45 -51.41 -5.14 -3.35
N ASN A 46 -51.57 -3.84 -3.22
CA ASN A 46 -51.32 -3.13 -1.97
C ASN A 46 -52.62 -3.06 -1.17
N ASP A 47 -52.79 -3.97 -0.23
CA ASP A 47 -54.03 -4.20 0.49
C ASP A 47 -54.09 -3.47 1.83
N VAL A 48 -55.31 -3.18 2.28
CA VAL A 48 -55.60 -2.68 3.63
C VAL A 48 -56.53 -3.68 4.32
N ILE A 49 -55.99 -4.44 5.27
CA ILE A 49 -56.68 -5.56 5.90
C ILE A 49 -56.78 -5.33 7.41
N SER A 50 -57.98 -5.50 7.98
CA SER A 50 -58.25 -5.43 9.42
C SER A 50 -58.93 -6.72 9.89
N GLY A 51 -58.39 -7.39 10.90
CA GLY A 51 -59.04 -8.52 11.59
C GLY A 51 -60.25 -8.05 12.42
N ASP A 52 -60.07 -6.92 13.13
CA ASP A 52 -61.00 -6.29 14.06
C ASP A 52 -61.08 -7.01 15.44
N GLN A 53 -61.99 -7.95 15.67
CA GLN A 53 -62.17 -8.62 16.98
C GLN A 53 -62.13 -10.14 16.85
N GLY A 54 -61.24 -10.79 17.60
CA GLY A 54 -61.06 -12.23 17.62
C GLY A 54 -59.61 -12.58 17.34
N ASP A 55 -59.27 -13.87 17.47
CA ASP A 55 -57.90 -14.33 17.17
C ASP A 55 -57.80 -14.63 15.66
N ASP A 56 -57.24 -13.70 14.89
CA ASP A 56 -57.26 -13.70 13.44
C ASP A 56 -55.95 -14.21 12.80
N VAL A 57 -56.05 -14.73 11.57
CA VAL A 57 -54.91 -15.09 10.74
C VAL A 57 -54.95 -14.28 9.45
N ILE A 58 -54.00 -13.38 9.27
CA ILE A 58 -53.94 -12.44 8.15
C ILE A 58 -52.69 -12.71 7.32
N GLN A 59 -52.86 -12.78 6.00
CA GLN A 59 -51.76 -12.89 5.03
C GLN A 59 -51.90 -11.83 3.93
N GLY A 60 -50.96 -10.89 3.86
CA GLY A 60 -50.87 -9.89 2.78
C GLY A 60 -50.51 -10.53 1.44
N ASN A 61 -49.37 -11.23 1.42
CA ASN A 61 -48.69 -11.82 0.26
C ASN A 61 -47.91 -10.80 -0.59
N GLU A 62 -48.21 -10.60 -1.88
CA GLU A 62 -47.40 -9.71 -2.73
C GLU A 62 -47.98 -8.29 -2.74
N GLY A 63 -47.17 -7.29 -2.41
CA GLY A 63 -47.58 -5.89 -2.41
C GLY A 63 -47.05 -5.16 -1.19
N ASN A 64 -47.21 -3.84 -1.15
CA ASN A 64 -46.93 -3.06 0.04
C ASN A 64 -48.23 -2.94 0.84
N ASP A 65 -48.43 -3.84 1.78
CA ASP A 65 -49.67 -4.02 2.50
C ASP A 65 -49.72 -3.19 3.78
N THR A 66 -50.94 -3.04 4.29
CA THR A 66 -51.23 -2.40 5.57
C THR A 66 -52.19 -3.28 6.34
N LEU A 67 -51.66 -3.96 7.36
CA LEU A 67 -52.32 -5.04 8.07
C LEU A 67 -52.54 -4.66 9.54
N PHE A 68 -53.78 -4.82 10.01
CA PHE A 68 -54.20 -4.60 11.39
C PHE A 68 -54.77 -5.90 11.97
N GLY A 69 -54.25 -6.38 13.09
CA GLY A 69 -54.79 -7.51 13.84
C GLY A 69 -56.10 -7.11 14.52
N GLY A 70 -55.99 -6.25 15.54
CA GLY A 70 -57.12 -5.69 16.25
C GLY A 70 -57.15 -6.14 17.70
N GLU A 71 -58.31 -6.58 18.21
CA GLU A 71 -58.44 -7.18 19.54
C GLU A 71 -58.36 -8.71 19.44
N GLY A 72 -57.34 -9.36 19.99
CA GLY A 72 -57.24 -10.82 19.99
C GLY A 72 -55.80 -11.31 20.06
N GLU A 73 -55.55 -12.62 19.96
CA GLU A 73 -54.19 -13.13 19.72
C GLU A 73 -54.00 -13.42 18.22
N ASP A 74 -53.41 -12.48 17.48
CA ASP A 74 -53.39 -12.50 16.02
C ASP A 74 -52.11 -13.10 15.44
N VAL A 75 -52.21 -13.66 14.23
CA VAL A 75 -51.08 -14.12 13.41
C VAL A 75 -51.11 -13.37 12.08
N ILE A 76 -50.16 -12.48 11.88
CA ILE A 76 -50.09 -11.61 10.70
C ILE A 76 -48.80 -11.89 9.93
N GLN A 77 -48.94 -12.10 8.62
CA GLN A 77 -47.84 -12.25 7.68
C GLN A 77 -47.97 -11.22 6.56
N GLY A 78 -46.99 -10.31 6.43
CA GLY A 78 -46.87 -9.31 5.38
C GLY A 78 -46.72 -9.97 4.02
N GLY A 79 -45.55 -10.56 3.76
CA GLY A 79 -45.26 -11.30 2.54
C GLY A 79 -44.07 -10.69 1.80
N ALA A 80 -44.27 -10.20 0.59
CA ALA A 80 -43.24 -9.59 -0.24
C ALA A 80 -43.65 -8.15 -0.58
N GLY A 81 -42.80 -7.19 -0.25
CA GLY A 81 -43.07 -5.77 -0.35
C GLY A 81 -42.68 -5.07 0.96
N ASN A 82 -42.88 -3.76 1.02
CA ASN A 82 -42.62 -2.98 2.23
C ASN A 82 -43.95 -2.81 2.98
N ASP A 83 -44.17 -3.66 3.97
CA ASP A 83 -45.44 -3.80 4.67
C ASP A 83 -45.50 -2.95 5.95
N ARG A 84 -46.73 -2.56 6.32
CA ARG A 84 -47.03 -1.98 7.64
C ARG A 84 -47.89 -2.94 8.41
N ILE A 85 -47.39 -3.39 9.56
CA ILE A 85 -48.03 -4.44 10.36
C ILE A 85 -48.30 -3.92 11.77
N TRP A 86 -49.58 -3.93 12.14
CA TRP A 86 -50.08 -3.47 13.42
C TRP A 86 -50.80 -4.60 14.15
N GLY A 87 -50.26 -5.07 15.28
CA GLY A 87 -50.91 -6.10 16.11
C GLY A 87 -52.11 -5.54 16.90
N ASP A 88 -52.00 -4.28 17.33
CA ASP A 88 -52.93 -3.58 18.20
C ASP A 88 -52.97 -4.14 19.63
N SER A 89 -53.95 -4.97 19.99
CA SER A 89 -54.20 -5.41 21.36
C SER A 89 -54.23 -6.91 21.47
N GLY A 90 -53.18 -7.52 22.02
CA GLY A 90 -53.11 -8.97 22.00
C GLY A 90 -51.81 -9.56 22.44
N ASN A 91 -51.66 -10.87 22.27
CA ASN A 91 -50.34 -11.48 22.19
C ASN A 91 -50.19 -11.96 20.75
N ASP A 92 -49.50 -11.18 19.94
CA ASP A 92 -49.54 -11.31 18.49
C ASP A 92 -48.24 -11.89 17.92
N VAL A 93 -48.35 -12.54 16.76
CA VAL A 93 -47.23 -13.02 15.94
C VAL A 93 -47.24 -12.25 14.64
N LEU A 94 -46.25 -11.37 14.47
CA LEU A 94 -46.15 -10.43 13.37
C LEU A 94 -44.90 -10.76 12.54
N GLN A 95 -45.10 -11.15 11.28
CA GLN A 95 -44.02 -11.51 10.35
C GLN A 95 -44.06 -10.61 9.12
N GLY A 96 -42.96 -9.94 8.82
CA GLY A 96 -42.81 -9.01 7.70
C GLY A 96 -42.67 -9.77 6.40
N GLY A 97 -41.53 -10.44 6.22
CA GLY A 97 -41.26 -11.29 5.06
C GLY A 97 -40.09 -10.76 4.27
N ALA A 98 -40.29 -10.34 3.02
CA ALA A 98 -39.24 -9.79 2.17
C ALA A 98 -39.55 -8.35 1.82
N GLY A 99 -38.61 -7.44 2.10
CA GLY A 99 -38.78 -6.01 1.92
C GLY A 99 -38.45 -5.27 3.22
N ASN A 100 -38.63 -3.95 3.23
CA ASN A 100 -38.36 -3.14 4.41
C ASN A 100 -39.68 -2.90 5.15
N ASP A 101 -39.94 -3.71 6.17
CA ASP A 101 -41.22 -3.76 6.87
C ASP A 101 -41.22 -2.84 8.10
N THR A 102 -42.42 -2.46 8.53
CA THR A 102 -42.62 -1.61 9.73
C THR A 102 -43.67 -2.21 10.64
N PHE A 103 -43.28 -2.46 11.88
CA PHE A 103 -44.12 -3.02 12.92
C PHE A 103 -44.45 -1.98 13.99
N ARG A 104 -45.67 -2.05 14.50
CA ARG A 104 -46.04 -1.36 15.74
C ARG A 104 -47.08 -2.17 16.50
N ASP A 105 -47.00 -2.07 17.81
CA ASP A 105 -47.97 -2.68 18.70
C ASP A 105 -48.21 -1.83 19.96
N SER A 106 -49.38 -1.96 20.59
CA SER A 106 -49.79 -1.15 21.73
C SER A 106 -49.91 -1.91 23.06
N ALA A 107 -49.93 -3.25 23.07
CA ALA A 107 -50.13 -4.03 24.30
C ALA A 107 -49.71 -5.51 24.19
N GLY A 108 -49.47 -6.13 25.34
CA GLY A 108 -49.27 -7.58 25.47
C GLY A 108 -47.90 -8.09 25.01
N VAL A 109 -47.75 -9.42 24.92
CA VAL A 109 -46.48 -10.12 24.69
C VAL A 109 -46.45 -10.66 23.27
N ASN A 110 -45.70 -9.99 22.41
CA ASN A 110 -45.71 -10.17 20.97
C ASN A 110 -44.39 -10.71 20.44
N TYR A 111 -44.45 -11.28 19.25
CA TYR A 111 -43.35 -11.80 18.47
C TYR A 111 -43.26 -11.04 17.14
N PHE A 112 -42.14 -10.37 16.90
CA PHE A 112 -41.84 -9.63 15.68
C PHE A 112 -40.73 -10.35 14.92
N ASP A 113 -40.93 -10.57 13.64
CA ASP A 113 -39.98 -11.24 12.72
C ASP A 113 -39.94 -10.45 11.42
N GLY A 114 -38.91 -9.60 11.24
CA GLY A 114 -38.80 -8.73 10.07
C GLY A 114 -38.61 -9.52 8.79
N GLY A 115 -37.64 -10.43 8.78
CA GLY A 115 -37.35 -11.31 7.66
C GLY A 115 -36.14 -10.82 6.87
N GLU A 116 -36.29 -10.64 5.55
CA GLU A 116 -35.25 -10.18 4.64
C GLU A 116 -35.46 -8.70 4.32
N GLY A 117 -34.51 -7.83 4.68
CA GLY A 117 -34.59 -6.41 4.38
C GLY A 117 -34.05 -5.58 5.54
N LEU A 118 -34.43 -4.30 5.59
CA LEU A 118 -34.16 -3.42 6.73
C LEU A 118 -35.48 -3.13 7.44
N ASP A 119 -35.70 -3.81 8.56
CA ASP A 119 -37.01 -3.83 9.22
C ASP A 119 -37.05 -2.89 10.44
N THR A 120 -38.20 -2.25 10.65
CA THR A 120 -38.40 -1.26 11.71
C THR A 120 -39.42 -1.71 12.73
N VAL A 121 -39.10 -1.60 14.02
CA VAL A 121 -40.10 -1.64 15.10
C VAL A 121 -40.30 -0.26 15.71
N GLU A 122 -41.55 0.19 15.86
CA GLU A 122 -41.89 1.51 16.40
C GLU A 122 -42.61 1.39 17.76
N PHE A 123 -42.04 2.02 18.79
CA PHE A 123 -42.60 2.08 20.15
C PHE A 123 -43.12 3.47 20.55
N GLN A 124 -43.12 4.43 19.61
CA GLN A 124 -43.46 5.84 19.84
C GLN A 124 -44.86 6.10 20.42
N GLU A 125 -45.79 5.13 20.32
CA GLU A 125 -47.14 5.24 20.87
C GLU A 125 -47.25 4.76 22.33
N LEU A 126 -46.18 4.18 22.90
CA LEU A 126 -46.12 3.86 24.32
C LEU A 126 -46.00 5.15 25.16
N ILE A 127 -46.93 5.33 26.10
CA ILE A 127 -47.07 6.58 26.86
C ILE A 127 -46.69 6.47 28.35
N ASN A 128 -46.15 5.31 28.78
CA ASN A 128 -46.04 4.98 30.20
C ASN A 128 -44.62 4.91 30.75
N SER A 129 -43.68 4.43 29.94
CA SER A 129 -42.26 4.31 30.28
C SER A 129 -41.44 4.27 29.01
N GLY A 130 -40.13 4.48 29.15
CA GLY A 130 -39.18 4.12 28.12
C GLY A 130 -39.06 2.61 27.96
N ILE A 131 -38.39 2.21 26.89
CA ILE A 131 -38.12 0.82 26.52
C ILE A 131 -36.66 0.44 26.77
N LYS A 132 -36.43 -0.85 27.00
CA LYS A 132 -35.12 -1.48 26.88
C LYS A 132 -35.16 -2.50 25.76
N LEU A 133 -34.60 -2.14 24.61
CA LEU A 133 -34.46 -2.97 23.42
C LEU A 133 -33.04 -3.53 23.34
N ASN A 134 -32.93 -4.82 23.03
CA ASN A 134 -31.69 -5.54 22.88
C ASN A 134 -31.78 -6.54 21.73
N LEU A 135 -31.18 -6.20 20.59
CA LEU A 135 -31.20 -7.02 19.38
C LEU A 135 -30.29 -8.25 19.48
N VAL A 136 -29.27 -8.26 20.35
CA VAL A 136 -28.47 -9.47 20.63
C VAL A 136 -29.31 -10.53 21.36
N GLU A 137 -30.12 -10.08 22.31
CA GLU A 137 -31.04 -10.97 23.05
C GLU A 137 -32.34 -11.23 22.28
N GLY A 138 -32.63 -10.44 21.24
CA GLY A 138 -33.88 -10.49 20.48
C GLY A 138 -35.08 -10.08 21.34
N THR A 139 -34.95 -9.02 22.15
CA THR A 139 -36.02 -8.61 23.08
C THR A 139 -36.20 -7.09 23.18
N ALA A 140 -37.43 -6.64 23.45
CA ALA A 140 -37.71 -5.28 23.92
C ALA A 140 -38.64 -5.32 25.13
N SER A 141 -38.32 -4.57 26.19
CA SER A 141 -39.09 -4.59 27.44
C SER A 141 -39.51 -3.19 27.88
N TYR A 142 -40.72 -3.08 28.43
CA TYR A 142 -41.27 -1.83 28.95
C TYR A 142 -42.22 -2.09 30.13
N THR A 143 -42.62 -1.02 30.83
CA THR A 143 -43.60 -1.11 31.93
C THR A 143 -44.99 -0.69 31.45
N ASP A 144 -45.97 -1.58 31.61
CA ASP A 144 -47.35 -1.31 31.22
C ASP A 144 -48.11 -0.38 32.20
N ASP A 145 -49.36 -0.05 31.85
CA ASP A 145 -50.30 0.73 32.69
C ASP A 145 -50.56 0.12 34.08
N GLN A 146 -50.27 -1.16 34.26
CA GLN A 146 -50.47 -1.91 35.51
C GLN A 146 -49.18 -2.07 36.31
N SER A 147 -48.10 -1.37 35.91
CA SER A 147 -46.77 -1.48 36.51
C SER A 147 -46.21 -2.91 36.47
N GLN A 148 -46.54 -3.66 35.42
CA GLN A 148 -45.92 -4.95 35.10
C GLN A 148 -44.90 -4.76 33.98
N GLU A 149 -43.84 -5.56 34.04
CA GLU A 149 -42.86 -5.65 32.95
C GLU A 149 -43.45 -6.53 31.84
N VAL A 150 -43.42 -6.00 30.62
CA VAL A 150 -43.83 -6.68 29.40
C VAL A 150 -42.60 -6.82 28.52
N THR A 151 -42.37 -8.01 27.95
CA THR A 151 -41.20 -8.30 27.10
C THR A 151 -41.65 -8.85 25.77
N GLN A 152 -41.26 -8.18 24.69
CA GLN A 152 -41.44 -8.57 23.29
C GLN A 152 -40.29 -9.45 22.82
N THR A 153 -40.54 -10.31 21.82
CA THR A 153 -39.51 -11.05 21.08
C THR A 153 -39.29 -10.39 19.72
N LEU A 154 -38.04 -10.13 19.36
CA LEU A 154 -37.62 -9.50 18.10
C LEU A 154 -36.66 -10.44 17.37
N ILE A 155 -36.91 -10.67 16.08
CA ILE A 155 -36.05 -11.44 15.18
C ILE A 155 -35.92 -10.66 13.88
N SER A 156 -34.70 -10.61 13.33
CA SER A 156 -34.40 -9.89 12.08
C SER A 156 -34.96 -8.48 12.09
N ILE A 157 -34.54 -7.68 13.09
CA ILE A 157 -34.90 -6.27 13.21
C ILE A 157 -33.60 -5.50 13.30
N GLU A 158 -33.45 -4.48 12.45
CA GLU A 158 -32.24 -3.65 12.36
C GLU A 158 -32.53 -2.20 12.77
N ARG A 159 -33.81 -1.78 12.75
CA ARG A 159 -34.21 -0.41 13.04
C ARG A 159 -35.23 -0.34 14.15
N ALA A 160 -35.07 0.64 15.04
CA ALA A 160 -36.02 0.87 16.12
C ALA A 160 -36.29 2.35 16.36
N VAL A 161 -37.55 2.68 16.56
CA VAL A 161 -37.99 3.97 17.09
C VAL A 161 -38.47 3.75 18.52
N GLY A 162 -37.85 4.45 19.46
CA GLY A 162 -38.15 4.46 20.88
C GLY A 162 -39.45 5.20 21.23
N THR A 163 -39.52 5.70 22.46
CA THR A 163 -40.65 6.39 23.07
C THR A 163 -40.33 7.87 23.28
N ASN A 164 -41.15 8.64 24.00
CA ASN A 164 -40.76 10.00 24.42
C ASN A 164 -40.23 10.02 25.87
N PHE A 165 -39.64 8.90 26.29
CA PHE A 165 -39.06 8.70 27.61
C PHE A 165 -37.70 8.04 27.45
N ASN A 166 -36.89 8.08 28.50
CA ASN A 166 -35.57 7.48 28.55
C ASN A 166 -35.56 6.01 28.11
N ASP A 167 -35.00 5.76 26.93
CA ASP A 167 -34.86 4.46 26.31
C ASP A 167 -33.43 3.90 26.43
N GLU A 168 -33.30 2.58 26.40
CA GLU A 168 -32.03 1.86 26.22
C GLU A 168 -32.14 0.99 24.96
N LEU A 169 -31.43 1.37 23.90
CA LEU A 169 -31.45 0.75 22.59
C LEU A 169 -30.09 0.08 22.33
N ILE A 170 -30.06 -1.24 22.29
CA ILE A 170 -28.84 -2.05 22.13
C ILE A 170 -28.95 -2.84 20.82
N GLY A 171 -28.01 -2.60 19.90
CA GLY A 171 -27.87 -3.26 18.62
C GLY A 171 -27.08 -4.56 18.67
N ASN A 172 -26.89 -5.19 17.52
CA ASN A 172 -26.28 -6.50 17.32
C ASN A 172 -24.99 -6.41 16.49
N GLU A 173 -24.73 -7.40 15.62
CA GLU A 173 -23.53 -7.40 14.75
C GLU A 173 -23.79 -6.83 13.35
N ALA A 174 -25.02 -6.40 13.07
CA ALA A 174 -25.44 -5.82 11.79
C ALA A 174 -25.59 -4.30 11.91
N ASP A 175 -25.52 -3.59 10.79
CA ASP A 175 -25.78 -2.15 10.71
C ASP A 175 -27.18 -1.82 11.27
N ASN A 176 -27.24 -1.14 12.41
CA ASN A 176 -28.48 -0.79 13.08
C ASN A 176 -28.77 0.71 13.00
N SER A 177 -30.05 1.08 13.04
CA SER A 177 -30.47 2.48 13.01
C SER A 177 -31.54 2.76 14.07
N PHE A 178 -31.19 3.60 15.05
CA PHE A 178 -32.03 3.88 16.20
C PHE A 178 -32.47 5.35 16.28
N SER A 179 -33.68 5.55 16.81
CA SER A 179 -34.22 6.87 17.15
C SER A 179 -34.93 6.85 18.49
N GLY A 180 -34.37 7.48 19.51
CA GLY A 180 -34.93 7.58 20.88
C GLY A 180 -35.97 8.69 21.06
N LEU A 181 -36.09 9.62 20.11
CA LEU A 181 -37.02 10.77 20.14
C LEU A 181 -36.72 11.77 21.28
N GLU A 182 -37.58 11.85 22.31
CA GLU A 182 -37.38 12.72 23.47
C GLU A 182 -37.01 11.85 24.67
N GLY A 183 -36.09 12.29 25.52
CA GLY A 183 -35.73 11.53 26.71
C GLY A 183 -34.25 11.65 26.99
N ASP A 184 -33.79 11.11 28.12
CA ASP A 184 -32.35 10.85 28.30
C ASP A 184 -32.09 9.41 27.85
N ASP A 185 -31.68 9.24 26.60
CA ASP A 185 -31.62 7.96 25.91
C ASP A 185 -30.20 7.37 25.89
N LYS A 186 -30.13 6.04 25.81
CA LYS A 186 -28.89 5.29 25.74
C LYS A 186 -28.87 4.40 24.50
N TYR A 187 -27.89 4.63 23.64
CA TYR A 187 -27.61 3.85 22.44
C TYR A 187 -26.32 3.04 22.64
N VAL A 188 -26.37 1.77 22.25
CA VAL A 188 -25.20 0.89 22.14
C VAL A 188 -25.32 0.17 20.80
N GLY A 189 -24.48 0.49 19.82
CA GLY A 189 -24.56 -0.06 18.46
C GLY A 189 -24.18 -1.53 18.39
N GLY A 190 -22.96 -1.84 18.80
CA GLY A 190 -22.45 -3.21 18.79
C GLY A 190 -21.36 -3.37 17.75
N ALA A 191 -21.57 -4.19 16.73
CA ALA A 191 -20.70 -4.21 15.56
C ALA A 191 -21.53 -3.87 14.31
N GLY A 192 -20.88 -3.34 13.28
CA GLY A 192 -21.58 -2.83 12.09
C GLY A 192 -21.46 -1.31 12.02
N ASN A 193 -21.99 -0.71 10.96
CA ASN A 193 -22.00 0.74 10.78
C ASN A 193 -23.33 1.30 11.28
N ASP A 194 -23.39 1.66 12.55
CA ASP A 194 -24.63 2.06 13.21
C ASP A 194 -24.97 3.54 13.00
N VAL A 195 -26.26 3.88 13.12
CA VAL A 195 -26.76 5.25 13.01
C VAL A 195 -27.71 5.60 14.16
N PHE A 196 -27.38 6.64 14.91
CA PHE A 196 -28.17 7.12 16.04
C PHE A 196 -28.75 8.50 15.72
N ARG A 197 -30.09 8.61 15.74
CA ARG A 197 -30.83 9.85 15.51
C ARG A 197 -31.57 10.26 16.76
N ASP A 198 -31.41 11.50 17.20
CA ASP A 198 -32.11 11.98 18.38
C ASP A 198 -32.64 13.40 18.18
N SER A 199 -33.64 13.78 18.97
CA SER A 199 -34.27 15.10 18.90
C SER A 199 -34.13 15.93 20.18
N ALA A 200 -33.82 15.33 21.35
CA ALA A 200 -33.60 16.08 22.59
C ALA A 200 -32.95 15.25 23.73
N GLY A 201 -32.55 15.93 24.80
CA GLY A 201 -32.22 15.32 26.10
C GLY A 201 -30.74 14.99 26.30
N VAL A 202 -30.41 14.37 27.44
CA VAL A 202 -29.03 14.02 27.85
C VAL A 202 -28.76 12.57 27.46
N ASN A 203 -28.15 12.37 26.30
CA ASN A 203 -28.03 11.07 25.66
C ASN A 203 -26.61 10.49 25.76
N TYR A 204 -26.55 9.17 25.68
CA TYR A 204 -25.33 8.37 25.69
C TYR A 204 -25.26 7.57 24.39
N PHE A 205 -24.20 7.77 23.60
CA PHE A 205 -23.94 7.08 22.34
C PHE A 205 -22.67 6.26 22.49
N ASP A 206 -22.75 4.97 22.16
CA ASP A 206 -21.64 4.03 22.13
C ASP A 206 -21.77 3.24 20.83
N GLY A 207 -21.00 3.60 19.81
CA GLY A 207 -21.10 2.98 18.48
C GLY A 207 -20.65 1.52 18.53
N GLY A 208 -19.40 1.31 18.88
CA GLY A 208 -18.82 -0.01 19.07
C GLY A 208 -17.75 -0.29 18.03
N GLU A 209 -17.89 -1.36 17.26
CA GLU A 209 -16.97 -1.73 16.18
C GLU A 209 -17.60 -1.42 14.81
N GLY A 210 -16.99 -0.51 14.05
CA GLY A 210 -17.47 -0.15 12.72
C GLY A 210 -17.28 1.34 12.46
N LEU A 211 -18.02 1.88 11.48
CA LEU A 211 -18.09 3.32 11.23
C LEU A 211 -19.43 3.85 11.72
N ASP A 212 -19.46 4.38 12.94
CA ASP A 212 -20.72 4.72 13.60
C ASP A 212 -21.08 6.20 13.45
N THR A 213 -22.37 6.48 13.27
CA THR A 213 -22.89 7.83 13.02
C THR A 213 -23.77 8.33 14.14
N VAL A 214 -23.46 9.53 14.63
CA VAL A 214 -24.43 10.35 15.37
C VAL A 214 -25.00 11.42 14.46
N ASP A 215 -26.32 11.57 14.46
CA ASP A 215 -27.03 12.47 13.56
C ASP A 215 -27.86 13.48 14.35
N PHE A 216 -27.38 14.72 14.39
CA PHE A 216 -27.97 15.83 15.14
C PHE A 216 -28.84 16.75 14.29
N GLN A 217 -29.15 16.39 13.04
CA GLN A 217 -29.86 17.27 12.09
C GLN A 217 -31.23 17.75 12.62
N ASN A 218 -31.85 16.97 13.52
CA ASN A 218 -33.16 17.26 14.09
C ASN A 218 -33.11 18.19 15.31
N LEU A 219 -31.94 18.63 15.77
CA LEU A 219 -31.81 19.65 16.80
C LEU A 219 -32.14 21.04 16.21
N ILE A 220 -33.14 21.71 16.77
CA ILE A 220 -33.72 22.94 16.19
C ILE A 220 -33.32 24.25 16.89
N ASN A 221 -32.49 24.20 17.93
CA ASN A 221 -32.29 25.35 18.83
C ASN A 221 -30.94 26.07 18.67
N SER A 222 -29.87 25.31 18.47
CA SER A 222 -28.51 25.84 18.31
C SER A 222 -27.63 24.84 17.58
N GLY A 223 -26.45 25.28 17.16
CA GLY A 223 -25.40 24.38 16.71
C GLY A 223 -24.91 23.44 17.80
N ILE A 224 -24.37 22.30 17.37
CA ILE A 224 -23.75 21.27 18.20
C ILE A 224 -22.26 21.57 18.38
N LYS A 225 -21.77 21.40 19.59
CA LYS A 225 -20.34 21.38 19.90
C LYS A 225 -19.93 19.97 20.25
N LEU A 226 -19.29 19.29 19.33
CA LEU A 226 -18.91 17.89 19.42
C LEU A 226 -17.39 17.76 19.47
N ASN A 227 -16.92 16.88 20.33
CA ASN A 227 -15.51 16.54 20.48
C ASN A 227 -15.37 15.03 20.72
N LEU A 228 -14.99 14.30 19.67
CA LEU A 228 -14.83 12.85 19.70
C LEU A 228 -13.61 12.44 20.54
N ALA A 229 -12.54 13.23 20.56
CA ALA A 229 -11.36 12.95 21.41
C ALA A 229 -11.69 13.01 22.92
N GLU A 230 -12.60 13.90 23.31
CA GLU A 230 -13.09 13.99 24.70
C GLU A 230 -14.30 13.10 24.97
N GLY A 231 -14.92 12.54 23.93
CA GLY A 231 -16.14 11.73 24.02
C GLY A 231 -17.36 12.53 24.46
N THR A 232 -17.50 13.77 23.98
CA THR A 232 -18.55 14.70 24.41
C THR A 232 -19.21 15.42 23.25
N ALA A 233 -20.49 15.77 23.40
CA ALA A 233 -21.13 16.78 22.57
C ALA A 233 -22.07 17.65 23.41
N SER A 234 -22.44 18.84 22.95
CA SER A 234 -23.38 19.70 23.66
C SER A 234 -24.09 20.70 22.76
N TYR A 235 -25.35 20.99 23.08
CA TYR A 235 -26.15 22.03 22.43
C TYR A 235 -26.86 22.89 23.48
N THR A 236 -27.46 24.01 23.05
CA THR A 236 -28.26 24.88 23.90
C THR A 236 -29.75 24.65 23.66
N ASP A 237 -30.51 24.36 24.72
CA ASP A 237 -31.95 24.14 24.64
C ASP A 237 -32.77 25.44 24.54
N GLU A 238 -34.09 25.31 24.41
CA GLU A 238 -35.04 26.43 24.37
C GLU A 238 -35.03 27.32 25.64
N GLN A 239 -34.39 26.89 26.72
CA GLN A 239 -34.26 27.62 27.98
C GLN A 239 -32.85 28.20 28.20
N ASP A 240 -32.06 28.31 27.12
CA ASP A 240 -30.67 28.78 27.16
C ASP A 240 -29.79 27.95 28.13
N GLN A 241 -30.11 26.66 28.32
CA GLN A 241 -29.30 25.74 29.12
C GLN A 241 -28.49 24.82 28.22
N GLU A 242 -27.28 24.51 28.65
CA GLU A 242 -26.41 23.55 27.99
C GLU A 242 -26.88 22.13 28.30
N VAL A 243 -27.10 21.35 27.24
CA VAL A 243 -27.46 19.92 27.30
C VAL A 243 -26.29 19.13 26.77
N ALA A 244 -25.65 18.35 27.64
CA ALA A 244 -24.45 17.58 27.33
C ALA A 244 -24.78 16.13 26.94
N GLN A 245 -24.03 15.60 25.98
CA GLN A 245 -24.09 14.24 25.44
C GLN A 245 -22.79 13.51 25.76
N THR A 246 -22.85 12.18 25.86
CA THR A 246 -21.66 11.31 25.96
C THR A 246 -21.51 10.51 24.67
N LEU A 247 -20.32 10.50 24.08
CA LEU A 247 -20.01 9.79 22.83
C LEU A 247 -18.83 8.85 23.07
N ILE A 248 -18.93 7.62 22.59
CA ILE A 248 -17.90 6.58 22.64
C ILE A 248 -17.90 5.84 21.31
N SER A 249 -16.70 5.60 20.75
CA SER A 249 -16.54 4.88 19.48
C SER A 249 -17.48 5.41 18.39
N ILE A 250 -17.37 6.71 18.11
CA ILE A 250 -18.12 7.38 17.05
C ILE A 250 -17.09 7.99 16.12
N GLU A 251 -17.24 7.75 14.82
CA GLU A 251 -16.33 8.19 13.76
C GLU A 251 -17.02 9.18 12.81
N ARG A 252 -18.35 9.17 12.75
CA ARG A 252 -19.13 10.03 11.85
C ARG A 252 -20.12 10.90 12.63
N ALA A 253 -20.19 12.18 12.27
CA ALA A 253 -21.21 13.07 12.83
C ALA A 253 -21.86 13.93 11.76
N VAL A 254 -23.20 13.97 11.81
CA VAL A 254 -24.01 14.97 11.10
C VAL A 254 -24.35 16.08 12.09
N GLY A 255 -23.99 17.30 11.72
CA GLY A 255 -24.26 18.53 12.45
C GLY A 255 -25.75 18.94 12.41
N THR A 256 -25.98 20.22 12.63
CA THR A 256 -27.30 20.85 12.65
C THR A 256 -27.42 21.83 11.47
N ASN A 257 -28.51 22.59 11.35
CA ASN A 257 -28.59 23.68 10.37
C ASN A 257 -28.11 25.04 10.96
N PHE A 258 -27.23 24.99 11.94
CA PHE A 258 -26.67 26.15 12.64
C PHE A 258 -25.17 25.96 12.79
N ASN A 259 -24.47 27.05 13.09
CA ASN A 259 -23.03 27.05 13.30
C ASN A 259 -22.56 26.01 14.34
N ASP A 260 -21.93 24.96 13.84
CA ASP A 260 -21.43 23.82 14.60
C ASP A 260 -19.92 23.93 14.88
N GLU A 261 -19.47 23.22 15.91
CA GLU A 261 -18.06 22.99 16.20
C GLU A 261 -17.84 21.48 16.32
N LEU A 262 -17.24 20.88 15.31
CA LEU A 262 -17.03 19.44 15.18
C LEU A 262 -15.53 19.14 15.30
N THR A 263 -15.14 18.47 16.38
CA THR A 263 -13.76 18.06 16.64
C THR A 263 -13.65 16.54 16.66
N GLY A 264 -12.74 15.99 15.85
CA GLY A 264 -12.47 14.57 15.76
C GLY A 264 -11.49 14.04 16.80
N ASN A 265 -10.97 12.84 16.56
CA ASN A 265 -10.08 12.10 17.46
C ASN A 265 -8.80 11.66 16.73
N GLU A 266 -8.30 10.44 16.99
CA GLU A 266 -7.05 9.94 16.40
C GLU A 266 -7.32 8.90 15.28
N VAL A 267 -8.59 8.68 14.93
CA VAL A 267 -9.01 7.80 13.84
C VAL A 267 -9.68 8.62 12.74
N ASP A 268 -9.73 8.07 11.53
CA ASP A 268 -10.40 8.69 10.38
C ASP A 268 -11.85 9.07 10.72
N ASN A 269 -12.17 10.36 10.69
CA ASN A 269 -13.51 10.88 10.98
C ASN A 269 -14.18 11.46 9.74
N THR A 270 -15.52 11.44 9.72
CA THR A 270 -16.31 12.10 8.67
C THR A 270 -17.34 13.03 9.27
N PHE A 271 -17.31 14.29 8.87
CA PHE A 271 -18.24 15.30 9.34
C PHE A 271 -19.08 15.90 8.20
N LEU A 272 -20.38 16.05 8.46
CA LEU A 272 -21.33 16.74 7.59
C LEU A 272 -21.98 17.89 8.36
N GLY A 273 -21.63 19.14 8.09
CA GLY A 273 -22.16 20.31 8.84
C GLY A 273 -23.50 20.87 8.36
N LEU A 274 -23.95 20.52 7.14
CA LEU A 274 -25.19 21.06 6.55
C LEU A 274 -25.14 22.58 6.28
N GLU A 275 -26.05 23.38 6.86
CA GLU A 275 -26.07 24.84 6.75
C GLU A 275 -25.47 25.46 8.02
N GLY A 276 -24.66 26.50 7.89
CA GLY A 276 -24.10 27.18 9.06
C GLY A 276 -22.74 27.77 8.74
N ASP A 277 -22.22 28.63 9.61
CA ASP A 277 -20.78 28.93 9.58
C ASP A 277 -20.10 27.94 10.54
N ASP A 278 -19.60 26.84 9.98
CA ASP A 278 -19.17 25.67 10.75
C ASP A 278 -17.66 25.61 10.96
N LYS A 279 -17.26 24.97 12.05
CA LYS A 279 -15.85 24.78 12.41
C LYS A 279 -15.54 23.31 12.58
N TYR A 280 -14.61 22.83 11.77
CA TYR A 280 -14.09 21.47 11.77
C TYR A 280 -12.65 21.44 12.27
N VAL A 281 -12.34 20.47 13.13
CA VAL A 281 -10.98 20.13 13.56
C VAL A 281 -10.86 18.61 13.53
N GLY A 282 -10.18 18.03 12.55
CA GLY A 282 -10.09 16.58 12.35
C GLY A 282 -9.35 15.87 13.48
N GLY A 283 -8.09 16.23 13.70
CA GLY A 283 -7.28 15.62 14.75
C GLY A 283 -6.12 14.83 14.14
N ALA A 284 -6.05 13.53 14.38
CA ALA A 284 -5.17 12.64 13.63
C ALA A 284 -6.02 11.60 12.88
N GLY A 285 -5.51 11.07 11.78
CA GLY A 285 -6.29 10.21 10.88
C GLY A 285 -6.51 10.89 9.53
N ASN A 286 -7.13 10.20 8.58
CA ASN A 286 -7.51 10.79 7.30
C ASN A 286 -8.96 11.27 7.38
N ASP A 287 -9.15 12.52 7.78
CA ASP A 287 -10.48 13.07 8.04
C ASP A 287 -11.15 13.58 6.76
N THR A 288 -12.48 13.56 6.75
CA THR A 288 -13.30 14.06 5.64
C THR A 288 -14.34 15.07 6.13
N PHE A 289 -14.37 16.24 5.52
CA PHE A 289 -15.30 17.32 5.84
C PHE A 289 -16.19 17.62 4.64
N GLN A 290 -17.49 17.50 4.83
CA GLN A 290 -18.51 17.84 3.83
C GLN A 290 -19.42 18.93 4.36
N ASP A 291 -19.73 19.90 3.51
CA ASP A 291 -20.60 21.02 3.86
C ASP A 291 -21.42 21.48 2.65
N SER A 292 -22.54 22.15 2.90
CA SER A 292 -23.44 22.65 1.85
C SER A 292 -23.54 24.18 1.77
N GLY A 293 -22.85 24.93 2.65
CA GLY A 293 -22.89 26.39 2.58
C GLY A 293 -22.05 27.13 3.62
N GLY A 294 -22.35 28.42 3.83
CA GLY A 294 -21.76 29.24 4.89
C GLY A 294 -20.26 29.55 4.79
N VAL A 295 -19.73 30.20 5.83
CA VAL A 295 -18.31 30.57 5.98
C VAL A 295 -17.65 29.67 7.01
N ASN A 296 -16.96 28.64 6.51
CA ASN A 296 -16.47 27.51 7.28
C ASN A 296 -14.96 27.58 7.54
N TYR A 297 -14.56 26.88 8.60
CA TYR A 297 -13.18 26.69 9.01
C TYR A 297 -12.88 25.19 9.02
N PHE A 298 -11.92 24.76 8.19
CA PHE A 298 -11.45 23.38 8.09
C PHE A 298 -10.01 23.30 8.57
N ASP A 299 -9.76 22.46 9.56
CA ASP A 299 -8.43 22.16 10.10
C ASP A 299 -8.31 20.64 10.16
N GLY A 300 -7.62 20.03 9.19
CA GLY A 300 -7.49 18.58 9.06
C GLY A 300 -6.73 17.98 10.24
N GLY A 301 -5.47 18.38 10.37
CA GLY A 301 -4.62 18.00 11.48
C GLY A 301 -3.45 17.15 10.99
N GLU A 302 -3.27 15.96 11.56
CA GLU A 302 -2.23 15.01 11.17
C GLU A 302 -2.84 13.87 10.33
N GLY A 303 -2.50 13.79 9.05
CA GLY A 303 -3.00 12.73 8.18
C GLY A 303 -3.07 13.19 6.74
N ARG A 304 -3.99 12.61 5.97
CA ARG A 304 -4.35 13.08 4.62
C ARG A 304 -5.81 13.48 4.61
N ASP A 305 -6.05 14.76 4.87
CA ASP A 305 -7.39 15.25 5.14
C ASP A 305 -8.07 15.76 3.87
N THR A 306 -9.39 15.57 3.81
CA THR A 306 -10.21 15.83 2.63
C THR A 306 -11.30 16.85 2.92
N VAL A 307 -11.41 17.87 2.06
CA VAL A 307 -12.58 18.76 2.03
C VAL A 307 -13.38 18.49 0.76
N ASP A 308 -14.68 18.28 0.92
CA ASP A 308 -15.62 18.03 -0.17
C ASP A 308 -16.54 19.23 -0.40
N PHE A 309 -16.41 19.85 -1.59
CA PHE A 309 -17.22 20.98 -2.03
C PHE A 309 -18.33 20.57 -3.01
N PHE A 310 -18.60 19.28 -3.21
CA PHE A 310 -19.51 18.80 -4.25
C PHE A 310 -20.92 19.44 -4.21
N GLU A 311 -21.44 19.71 -3.01
CA GLU A 311 -22.77 20.29 -2.78
C GLU A 311 -22.84 21.81 -3.04
N PHE A 312 -21.73 22.47 -3.39
CA PHE A 312 -21.72 23.90 -3.67
C PHE A 312 -22.33 24.21 -5.05
N ASP A 313 -23.16 25.26 -5.09
CA ASP A 313 -23.91 25.67 -6.29
C ASP A 313 -23.05 26.34 -7.40
N PHE A 314 -21.76 26.57 -7.15
CA PHE A 314 -20.83 27.27 -8.05
C PHE A 314 -19.39 26.77 -7.87
N GLY A 315 -18.58 26.93 -8.92
CA GLY A 315 -17.16 26.56 -8.92
C GLY A 315 -16.34 27.21 -7.82
N VAL A 316 -15.32 26.49 -7.36
CA VAL A 316 -14.47 26.87 -6.23
C VAL A 316 -13.03 27.15 -6.68
N GLN A 317 -12.42 28.18 -6.09
CA GLN A 317 -10.99 28.47 -6.21
C GLN A 317 -10.30 28.11 -4.90
N VAL A 318 -9.66 26.95 -4.85
CA VAL A 318 -8.95 26.45 -3.68
C VAL A 318 -7.46 26.71 -3.82
N ASN A 319 -6.87 27.27 -2.77
CA ASN A 319 -5.44 27.45 -2.64
C ASN A 319 -5.00 26.98 -1.26
N ILE A 320 -4.45 25.76 -1.21
CA ILE A 320 -3.99 25.12 0.02
C ILE A 320 -2.81 25.87 0.63
N VAL A 321 -1.93 26.46 -0.20
CA VAL A 321 -0.77 27.26 0.29
C VAL A 321 -1.22 28.53 1.00
N GLU A 322 -2.27 29.18 0.47
CA GLU A 322 -2.86 30.37 1.10
C GLU A 322 -3.82 30.01 2.25
N GLY A 323 -4.26 28.75 2.32
CA GLY A 323 -5.20 28.25 3.31
C GLY A 323 -6.62 28.76 3.08
N THR A 324 -7.05 28.87 1.82
CA THR A 324 -8.34 29.45 1.46
C THR A 324 -9.05 28.71 0.33
N ALA A 325 -10.38 28.63 0.40
CA ALA A 325 -11.24 28.26 -0.72
C ALA A 325 -12.26 29.38 -0.96
N ILE A 326 -12.36 29.87 -2.19
CA ILE A 326 -13.23 30.99 -2.55
C ILE A 326 -14.30 30.53 -3.51
N SER A 327 -15.57 30.80 -3.19
CA SER A 327 -16.73 30.56 -4.04
C SER A 327 -17.66 31.77 -4.03
N THR A 328 -18.76 31.70 -4.80
CA THR A 328 -19.80 32.73 -4.81
C THR A 328 -21.15 32.16 -4.42
N ASP A 329 -21.96 32.95 -3.71
CA ASP A 329 -23.36 32.61 -3.45
C ASP A 329 -24.28 32.95 -4.63
N SER A 330 -25.55 32.58 -4.51
CA SER A 330 -26.60 32.90 -5.50
C SER A 330 -26.85 34.41 -5.75
N ASN A 331 -26.24 35.30 -4.96
CA ASN A 331 -26.31 36.76 -5.08
C ASN A 331 -24.99 37.40 -5.58
N ASP A 332 -24.06 36.61 -6.12
CA ASP A 332 -22.70 37.02 -6.52
C ASP A 332 -21.87 37.58 -5.33
N GLN A 333 -22.16 37.17 -4.09
CA GLN A 333 -21.33 37.50 -2.93
C GLN A 333 -20.23 36.46 -2.76
N GLU A 334 -19.00 36.92 -2.54
CA GLU A 334 -17.84 36.08 -2.27
C GLU A 334 -17.96 35.43 -0.89
N ILE A 335 -17.79 34.10 -0.86
CA ILE A 335 -17.69 33.27 0.34
C ILE A 335 -16.24 32.77 0.39
N ILE A 336 -15.60 32.87 1.56
CA ILE A 336 -14.20 32.49 1.74
C ILE A 336 -14.11 31.51 2.91
N GLN A 337 -13.77 30.26 2.60
CA GLN A 337 -13.47 29.23 3.58
C GLN A 337 -12.01 29.32 4.03
N THR A 338 -11.75 28.92 5.28
CA THR A 338 -10.39 28.77 5.82
C THR A 338 -10.00 27.30 5.80
N LEU A 339 -8.84 26.98 5.22
CA LEU A 339 -8.30 25.62 5.14
C LEU A 339 -6.93 25.58 5.83
N ILE A 340 -6.74 24.59 6.70
CA ILE A 340 -5.48 24.33 7.42
C ILE A 340 -5.25 22.83 7.39
N SER A 341 -4.01 22.42 7.09
CA SER A 341 -3.62 21.00 7.02
C SER A 341 -4.60 20.16 6.20
N ILE A 342 -4.89 20.60 4.97
CA ILE A 342 -5.73 19.89 4.02
C ILE A 342 -4.85 19.48 2.85
N GLU A 343 -4.92 18.21 2.44
CA GLU A 343 -4.15 17.69 1.31
C GLU A 343 -5.03 17.28 0.13
N ASN A 344 -6.27 16.87 0.39
CA ASN A 344 -7.20 16.40 -0.63
C ASN A 344 -8.40 17.34 -0.78
N VAL A 345 -8.82 17.56 -2.02
CA VAL A 345 -9.95 18.43 -2.32
C VAL A 345 -10.83 17.78 -3.37
N LEU A 346 -12.12 17.64 -3.05
CA LEU A 346 -13.15 17.34 -4.02
C LEU A 346 -13.82 18.65 -4.40
N GLY A 347 -13.77 18.99 -5.68
CA GLY A 347 -14.35 20.20 -6.26
C GLY A 347 -15.87 20.10 -6.38
N THR A 348 -16.42 20.90 -7.28
CA THR A 348 -17.85 21.02 -7.55
C THR A 348 -18.21 20.38 -8.88
N ASN A 349 -19.44 20.56 -9.38
CA ASN A 349 -19.81 20.17 -10.75
C ASN A 349 -19.61 21.31 -11.77
N PHE A 350 -18.78 22.29 -11.44
CA PHE A 350 -18.54 23.50 -12.23
C PHE A 350 -17.04 23.77 -12.35
N ASP A 351 -16.66 24.72 -13.21
CA ASP A 351 -15.26 25.11 -13.42
C ASP A 351 -14.56 25.48 -12.08
N ASP A 352 -13.62 24.64 -11.66
CA ASP A 352 -12.84 24.79 -10.43
C ASP A 352 -11.36 25.16 -10.70
N GLU A 353 -10.73 25.81 -9.73
CA GLU A 353 -9.28 26.01 -9.70
C GLU A 353 -8.72 25.47 -8.38
N LEU A 354 -7.98 24.36 -8.43
CA LEU A 354 -7.47 23.64 -7.27
C LEU A 354 -5.94 23.72 -7.24
N ILE A 355 -5.39 24.38 -6.21
CA ILE A 355 -3.96 24.64 -6.06
C ILE A 355 -3.44 23.97 -4.78
N GLY A 356 -2.53 23.03 -4.96
CA GLY A 356 -1.84 22.26 -3.93
C GLY A 356 -0.62 22.95 -3.33
N ASN A 357 0.08 22.22 -2.47
CA ASN A 357 1.17 22.71 -1.64
C ASN A 357 2.51 22.02 -1.97
N GLY A 358 3.33 21.72 -0.95
CA GLY A 358 4.62 21.02 -1.13
C GLY A 358 4.59 19.56 -0.70
N GLN A 359 3.41 19.00 -0.46
CA GLN A 359 3.12 17.61 -0.13
C GLN A 359 2.28 17.01 -1.27
N GLY A 360 2.21 15.68 -1.36
CA GLY A 360 1.35 15.03 -2.36
C GLY A 360 -0.13 15.25 -2.07
N ASN A 361 -0.82 15.90 -3.00
CA ASN A 361 -2.24 16.27 -2.96
C ASN A 361 -3.09 15.38 -3.87
N THR A 362 -4.36 15.18 -3.52
CA THR A 362 -5.34 14.50 -4.39
C THR A 362 -6.50 15.43 -4.72
N PHE A 363 -6.74 15.65 -6.01
CA PHE A 363 -7.83 16.50 -6.50
C PHE A 363 -8.82 15.73 -7.36
N LEU A 364 -10.11 16.05 -7.20
CA LEU A 364 -11.20 15.59 -8.06
C LEU A 364 -12.04 16.79 -8.51
N GLY A 365 -12.09 17.09 -9.80
CA GLY A 365 -12.90 18.20 -10.35
C GLY A 365 -14.33 17.85 -10.75
N TYR A 366 -14.69 16.56 -10.79
CA TYR A 366 -15.97 16.06 -11.31
C TYR A 366 -16.30 16.50 -12.74
N ASN A 367 -17.07 17.58 -12.91
CA ASN A 367 -17.49 18.13 -14.20
C ASN A 367 -17.07 19.59 -14.22
N GLY A 368 -16.65 20.10 -15.36
CA GLY A 368 -16.25 21.50 -15.43
C GLY A 368 -15.09 21.65 -16.40
N ASN A 369 -14.59 22.86 -16.57
CA ASN A 369 -13.28 23.08 -17.17
C ASN A 369 -12.32 23.40 -16.02
N ASP A 370 -11.70 22.36 -15.49
CA ASP A 370 -11.02 22.43 -14.20
C ASP A 370 -9.54 22.68 -14.36
N LYS A 371 -8.98 23.39 -13.39
CA LYS A 371 -7.57 23.76 -13.37
C LYS A 371 -6.92 23.23 -12.10
N PHE A 372 -6.02 22.28 -12.28
CA PHE A 372 -5.23 21.66 -11.22
C PHE A 372 -3.79 22.15 -11.27
N ILE A 373 -3.26 22.58 -10.11
CA ILE A 373 -1.84 22.90 -9.91
C ILE A 373 -1.40 22.14 -8.65
N GLY A 374 -0.59 21.11 -8.79
CA GLY A 374 -0.12 20.26 -7.68
C GLY A 374 0.89 20.97 -6.77
N GLY A 375 2.00 21.39 -7.35
CA GLY A 375 3.05 22.12 -6.63
C GLY A 375 4.31 21.28 -6.50
N ALA A 376 4.65 20.84 -5.29
CA ALA A 376 5.70 19.83 -5.10
C ALA A 376 5.12 18.67 -4.32
N GLY A 377 5.65 17.45 -4.51
CA GLY A 377 5.05 16.25 -3.97
C GLY A 377 4.60 15.31 -5.09
N ASN A 378 3.99 14.19 -4.74
CA ASN A 378 3.43 13.28 -5.74
C ASN A 378 1.92 13.50 -5.77
N ASP A 379 1.45 14.30 -6.72
CA ASP A 379 0.08 14.74 -6.81
C ASP A 379 -0.78 13.81 -7.69
N VAL A 380 -2.07 13.77 -7.43
CA VAL A 380 -3.04 12.94 -8.16
C VAL A 380 -4.23 13.80 -8.59
N PHE A 381 -4.45 13.86 -9.90
CA PHE A 381 -5.56 14.59 -10.50
C PHE A 381 -6.57 13.63 -11.11
N ARG A 382 -7.83 13.75 -10.71
CA ARG A 382 -8.95 12.97 -11.23
C ARG A 382 -10.02 13.88 -11.78
N ASP A 383 -10.61 13.48 -12.90
CA ASP A 383 -11.69 14.23 -13.52
C ASP A 383 -12.55 13.31 -14.39
N SER A 384 -13.77 13.74 -14.74
CA SER A 384 -14.69 12.98 -15.58
C SER A 384 -15.10 13.70 -16.87
N ALA A 385 -14.90 15.02 -17.00
CA ALA A 385 -15.26 15.75 -18.21
C ALA A 385 -14.56 17.10 -18.37
N GLY A 386 -14.68 17.69 -19.57
CA GLY A 386 -14.38 19.09 -19.88
C GLY A 386 -12.95 19.39 -20.30
N VAL A 387 -12.65 20.69 -20.51
CA VAL A 387 -11.37 21.18 -21.02
C VAL A 387 -10.47 21.51 -19.83
N ASN A 388 -9.62 20.56 -19.43
CA ASN A 388 -8.94 20.66 -18.15
C ASN A 388 -7.44 21.00 -18.33
N TYR A 389 -6.89 21.59 -17.28
CA TYR A 389 -5.50 21.98 -17.17
C TYR A 389 -4.87 21.27 -15.98
N PHE A 390 -3.85 20.47 -16.24
CA PHE A 390 -3.10 19.73 -15.24
C PHE A 390 -1.65 20.23 -15.21
N ASP A 391 -1.17 20.63 -14.04
CA ASP A 391 0.21 21.05 -13.80
C ASP A 391 0.67 20.38 -12.51
N GLY A 392 1.44 19.28 -12.64
CA GLY A 392 1.91 18.48 -11.50
C GLY A 392 2.90 19.26 -10.66
N GLY A 393 4.00 19.66 -11.28
CA GLY A 393 5.03 20.49 -10.68
C GLY A 393 6.30 19.69 -10.43
N GLU A 394 6.73 19.56 -9.19
CA GLU A 394 7.93 18.80 -8.82
C GLU A 394 7.56 17.52 -8.07
N GLY A 395 7.78 16.36 -8.68
CA GLY A 395 7.61 15.05 -8.04
C GLY A 395 7.19 14.01 -9.06
N LEU A 396 6.44 13.00 -8.62
CA LEU A 396 5.86 11.98 -9.49
C LEU A 396 4.35 12.18 -9.56
N ASP A 397 3.91 12.98 -10.54
CA ASP A 397 2.54 13.44 -10.62
C ASP A 397 1.69 12.59 -11.55
N THR A 398 0.44 12.36 -11.15
CA THR A 398 -0.47 11.41 -11.79
C THR A 398 -1.72 12.10 -12.32
N VAL A 399 -2.08 11.83 -13.58
CA VAL A 399 -3.42 12.10 -14.10
C VAL A 399 -4.16 10.78 -14.32
N ASP A 400 -5.40 10.71 -13.84
CA ASP A 400 -6.21 9.50 -13.84
C ASP A 400 -7.47 9.66 -14.70
N PHE A 401 -7.47 9.04 -15.89
CA PHE A 401 -8.57 9.10 -16.84
C PHE A 401 -9.52 7.90 -16.77
N ARG A 402 -9.39 7.00 -15.78
CA ARG A 402 -10.19 5.77 -15.73
C ARG A 402 -11.71 6.02 -15.63
N ASN A 403 -12.10 7.18 -15.11
CA ASN A 403 -13.50 7.59 -15.01
C ASN A 403 -14.08 8.13 -16.33
N LEU A 404 -13.27 8.28 -17.37
CA LEU A 404 -13.73 8.68 -18.69
C LEU A 404 -14.35 7.47 -19.40
N ILE A 405 -15.67 7.49 -19.58
CA ILE A 405 -16.44 6.34 -20.08
C ILE A 405 -16.78 6.39 -21.59
N ASN A 406 -16.36 7.44 -22.29
CA ASN A 406 -16.89 7.75 -23.63
C ASN A 406 -15.94 7.46 -24.80
N SER A 407 -14.63 7.57 -24.60
CA SER A 407 -13.62 7.30 -25.63
C SER A 407 -12.22 7.17 -25.02
N GLY A 408 -11.27 6.70 -25.84
CA GLY A 408 -9.86 6.71 -25.49
C GLY A 408 -9.24 8.10 -25.58
N ILE A 409 -8.09 8.24 -24.92
CA ILE A 409 -7.36 9.50 -24.79
C ILE A 409 -6.18 9.54 -25.76
N LYS A 410 -5.83 10.75 -26.21
CA LYS A 410 -4.60 11.01 -26.97
C LYS A 410 -3.79 12.04 -26.22
N LEU A 411 -2.67 11.64 -25.62
CA LEU A 411 -1.80 12.50 -24.83
C LEU A 411 -0.40 12.61 -25.46
N ASN A 412 0.19 13.79 -25.30
CA ASN A 412 1.58 14.06 -25.62
C ASN A 412 2.16 14.95 -24.51
N LEU A 413 2.87 14.32 -23.57
CA LEU A 413 3.48 14.96 -22.41
C LEU A 413 4.66 15.86 -22.82
N ALA A 414 5.39 15.53 -23.88
CA ALA A 414 6.46 16.39 -24.40
C ALA A 414 5.94 17.72 -24.97
N GLU A 415 4.77 17.71 -25.61
CA GLU A 415 4.11 18.91 -26.14
C GLU A 415 3.21 19.59 -25.09
N GLY A 416 2.91 18.90 -23.99
CA GLY A 416 2.01 19.34 -22.94
C GLY A 416 0.54 19.41 -23.35
N THR A 417 0.12 18.49 -24.23
CA THR A 417 -1.21 18.49 -24.84
C THR A 417 -1.90 17.14 -24.67
N GLY A 418 -3.21 17.16 -24.56
CA GLY A 418 -4.04 15.95 -24.63
C GLY A 418 -5.39 16.22 -25.27
N SER A 419 -6.11 15.16 -25.63
CA SER A 419 -7.53 15.26 -25.99
C SER A 419 -8.26 13.93 -25.82
N TYR A 420 -9.59 14.02 -25.73
CA TYR A 420 -10.50 12.89 -25.83
C TYR A 420 -11.72 13.27 -26.67
N THR A 421 -12.60 12.31 -26.99
CA THR A 421 -13.85 12.56 -27.72
C THR A 421 -15.06 12.48 -26.79
N ASP A 422 -15.90 13.52 -26.77
CA ASP A 422 -17.13 13.55 -25.97
C ASP A 422 -18.29 12.76 -26.59
N GLU A 423 -19.41 12.68 -25.87
CA GLU A 423 -20.66 12.01 -26.33
C GLU A 423 -21.27 12.63 -27.60
N GLN A 424 -20.80 13.80 -28.05
CA GLN A 424 -21.24 14.48 -29.26
C GLN A 424 -20.21 14.37 -30.40
N ASP A 425 -19.27 13.41 -30.32
CA ASP A 425 -18.18 13.22 -31.27
C ASP A 425 -17.31 14.47 -31.45
N GLN A 426 -17.20 15.33 -30.43
CA GLN A 426 -16.33 16.51 -30.45
C GLN A 426 -15.05 16.24 -29.68
N GLU A 427 -13.94 16.75 -30.20
CA GLU A 427 -12.65 16.69 -29.53
C GLU A 427 -12.62 17.71 -28.37
N VAL A 428 -12.34 17.22 -27.18
CA VAL A 428 -12.18 18.00 -25.95
C VAL A 428 -10.70 18.02 -25.60
N ALA A 429 -10.09 19.21 -25.61
CA ALA A 429 -8.66 19.37 -25.40
C ALA A 429 -8.30 19.40 -23.91
N GLN A 430 -7.12 18.88 -23.59
CA GLN A 430 -6.48 18.88 -22.28
C GLN A 430 -5.13 19.57 -22.37
N THR A 431 -4.70 20.20 -21.28
CA THR A 431 -3.32 20.70 -21.11
C THR A 431 -2.65 19.93 -19.98
N LEU A 432 -1.45 19.40 -20.22
CA LEU A 432 -0.70 18.61 -19.23
C LEU A 432 0.71 19.18 -19.11
N ILE A 433 1.16 19.46 -17.90
CA ILE A 433 2.48 20.02 -17.62
C ILE A 433 3.06 19.27 -16.42
N SER A 434 4.33 18.87 -16.52
CA SER A 434 5.03 18.13 -15.45
C SER A 434 4.20 16.96 -14.92
N ILE A 435 3.79 16.06 -15.82
CA ILE A 435 3.08 14.83 -15.49
C ILE A 435 3.98 13.68 -15.89
N GLU A 436 4.14 12.72 -15.00
CA GLU A 436 5.01 11.55 -15.20
C GLU A 436 4.18 10.26 -15.26
N ARG A 437 3.02 10.22 -14.61
CA ARG A 437 2.16 9.03 -14.56
C ARG A 437 0.78 9.29 -15.15
N VAL A 438 0.33 8.37 -15.98
CA VAL A 438 -1.02 8.41 -16.58
C VAL A 438 -1.70 7.08 -16.39
N PHE A 439 -2.92 7.10 -15.82
CA PHE A 439 -3.87 6.01 -15.99
C PHE A 439 -4.75 6.29 -17.21
N GLY A 440 -4.76 5.33 -18.14
CA GLY A 440 -5.57 5.34 -19.34
C GLY A 440 -7.04 5.04 -19.10
N THR A 441 -7.75 4.73 -20.18
CA THR A 441 -9.18 4.38 -20.22
C THR A 441 -9.37 2.92 -20.61
N ASN A 442 -10.62 2.43 -20.65
CA ASN A 442 -10.95 1.11 -21.21
C ASN A 442 -11.09 1.11 -22.75
N PHE A 443 -10.51 2.09 -23.41
CA PHE A 443 -10.58 2.28 -24.86
C PHE A 443 -9.19 2.55 -25.39
N ASN A 444 -9.04 2.41 -26.71
CA ASN A 444 -7.77 2.64 -27.39
C ASN A 444 -7.18 4.03 -27.11
N ASP A 445 -6.09 4.04 -26.37
CA ASP A 445 -5.34 5.21 -25.95
C ASP A 445 -4.07 5.40 -26.81
N GLU A 446 -3.67 6.65 -27.02
CA GLU A 446 -2.39 7.02 -27.62
C GLU A 446 -1.63 7.93 -26.67
N LEU A 447 -0.66 7.38 -25.94
CA LEU A 447 0.11 8.07 -24.93
C LEU A 447 1.55 8.27 -25.41
N THR A 448 2.00 9.52 -25.43
CA THR A 448 3.39 9.90 -25.73
C THR A 448 3.97 10.62 -24.53
N GLY A 449 5.11 10.13 -24.03
CA GLY A 449 5.84 10.68 -22.91
C GLY A 449 6.75 11.84 -23.28
N ASN A 450 7.68 12.16 -22.39
CA ASN A 450 8.58 13.31 -22.47
C ASN A 450 10.05 12.87 -22.34
N GLU A 451 10.89 13.68 -21.67
CA GLU A 451 12.33 13.41 -21.53
C GLU A 451 12.69 12.94 -20.10
N VAL A 452 11.68 12.71 -19.25
CA VAL A 452 11.82 12.14 -17.90
C VAL A 452 11.16 10.78 -17.84
N ASP A 453 11.52 9.98 -16.84
CA ASP A 453 10.93 8.66 -16.60
C ASP A 453 9.40 8.76 -16.47
N ASN A 454 8.67 8.14 -17.39
CA ASN A 454 7.21 8.11 -17.42
C ASN A 454 6.66 6.73 -17.06
N THR A 455 5.45 6.69 -16.52
CA THR A 455 4.72 5.46 -16.22
C THR A 455 3.33 5.51 -16.82
N PHE A 456 3.04 4.61 -17.74
CA PHE A 456 1.73 4.48 -18.37
C PHE A 456 1.05 3.20 -17.92
N LEU A 457 -0.19 3.36 -17.45
CA LEU A 457 -1.04 2.31 -16.90
C LEU A 457 -2.31 2.23 -17.74
N GLY A 458 -2.30 1.35 -18.73
CA GLY A 458 -3.44 1.04 -19.59
C GLY A 458 -4.46 0.12 -18.93
N LEU A 459 -5.68 0.10 -19.48
CA LEU A 459 -6.69 -0.90 -19.11
C LEU A 459 -6.93 -1.83 -20.30
N GLU A 460 -8.19 -1.97 -20.73
CA GLU A 460 -8.56 -2.68 -21.96
C GLU A 460 -8.46 -1.72 -23.15
N GLY A 461 -8.20 -2.25 -24.34
CA GLY A 461 -8.11 -1.43 -25.55
C GLY A 461 -6.89 -1.79 -26.37
N ASP A 462 -6.87 -1.42 -27.66
CA ASP A 462 -5.65 -1.51 -28.45
C ASP A 462 -4.86 -0.21 -28.27
N ASP A 463 -3.91 -0.22 -27.34
CA ASP A 463 -3.23 0.98 -26.86
C ASP A 463 -1.87 1.20 -27.51
N LYS A 464 -1.46 2.48 -27.56
CA LYS A 464 -0.19 2.88 -28.14
C LYS A 464 0.58 3.76 -27.17
N TYR A 465 1.73 3.26 -26.75
CA TYR A 465 2.67 3.92 -25.85
C TYR A 465 3.95 4.30 -26.59
N VAL A 466 4.40 5.53 -26.38
CA VAL A 466 5.71 6.04 -26.82
C VAL A 466 6.34 6.74 -25.63
N GLY A 467 7.39 6.17 -25.01
CA GLY A 467 8.02 6.68 -23.80
C GLY A 467 8.74 8.00 -24.04
N GLY A 468 9.75 7.99 -24.92
CA GLY A 468 10.51 9.19 -25.27
C GLY A 468 11.96 9.05 -24.84
N ALA A 469 12.41 9.88 -23.90
CA ALA A 469 13.69 9.66 -23.22
C ALA A 469 13.45 9.52 -21.72
N GLY A 470 14.31 8.78 -21.02
CA GLY A 470 14.07 8.40 -19.63
C GLY A 470 13.95 6.88 -19.51
N ASN A 471 13.80 6.36 -18.31
CA ASN A 471 13.50 4.94 -18.10
C ASN A 471 12.00 4.78 -17.92
N ASP A 472 11.31 4.54 -19.02
CA ASP A 472 9.85 4.50 -19.05
C ASP A 472 9.32 3.13 -18.64
N THR A 473 8.12 3.11 -18.06
CA THR A 473 7.43 1.88 -17.64
C THR A 473 6.03 1.84 -18.24
N PHE A 474 5.70 0.72 -18.88
CA PHE A 474 4.40 0.47 -19.48
C PHE A 474 3.77 -0.77 -18.85
N GLN A 475 2.56 -0.63 -18.33
CA GLN A 475 1.76 -1.73 -17.83
C GLN A 475 0.36 -1.62 -18.42
N ASP A 476 -0.20 -2.76 -18.81
CA ASP A 476 -1.46 -2.85 -19.51
C ASP A 476 -2.18 -4.15 -19.13
N SER A 477 -3.51 -4.19 -19.24
CA SER A 477 -4.31 -5.35 -18.85
C SER A 477 -4.93 -6.12 -20.03
N GLY A 478 -4.87 -5.61 -21.26
CA GLY A 478 -5.58 -6.23 -22.38
C GLY A 478 -5.18 -5.76 -23.79
N GLY A 479 -5.96 -6.19 -24.78
CA GLY A 479 -5.86 -5.75 -26.18
C GLY A 479 -4.53 -5.95 -26.94
N VAL A 480 -4.46 -5.35 -28.14
CA VAL A 480 -3.28 -5.40 -29.04
C VAL A 480 -2.53 -4.06 -28.97
N ASN A 481 -1.44 -4.07 -28.22
CA ASN A 481 -0.70 -2.90 -27.82
C ASN A 481 0.60 -2.69 -28.60
N TYR A 482 0.99 -1.43 -28.67
CA TYR A 482 2.25 -0.96 -29.22
C TYR A 482 3.05 -0.27 -28.14
N PHE A 483 4.24 -0.79 -27.82
CA PHE A 483 5.17 -0.23 -26.84
C PHE A 483 6.45 0.22 -27.54
N ASP A 484 6.78 1.50 -27.42
CA ASP A 484 8.02 2.09 -27.94
C ASP A 484 8.69 2.85 -26.80
N GLY A 485 9.71 2.26 -26.18
CA GLY A 485 10.39 2.83 -25.01
C GLY A 485 11.09 4.14 -25.36
N GLY A 486 11.98 4.08 -26.34
CA GLY A 486 12.71 5.25 -26.83
C GLY A 486 14.17 5.21 -26.40
N GLU A 487 14.64 6.26 -25.73
CA GLU A 487 16.02 6.37 -25.24
C GLU A 487 16.06 6.17 -23.71
N GLY A 488 16.62 5.06 -23.25
CA GLY A 488 16.77 4.80 -21.83
C GLY A 488 16.87 3.31 -21.54
N ARG A 489 16.38 2.89 -20.36
CA ARG A 489 16.18 1.48 -20.03
C ARG A 489 14.70 1.27 -19.75
N ASP A 490 13.97 0.92 -20.78
CA ASP A 490 12.52 0.92 -20.74
C ASP A 490 11.97 -0.45 -20.34
N THR A 491 10.84 -0.42 -19.64
CA THR A 491 10.22 -1.60 -19.01
C THR A 491 8.81 -1.81 -19.53
N VAL A 492 8.52 -3.03 -19.99
CA VAL A 492 7.14 -3.48 -20.20
C VAL A 492 6.81 -4.52 -19.14
N ASP A 493 5.69 -4.31 -18.45
CA ASP A 493 5.18 -5.19 -17.40
C ASP A 493 3.87 -5.85 -17.83
N PHE A 494 3.90 -7.18 -17.95
CA PHE A 494 2.77 -8.01 -18.35
C PHE A 494 2.03 -8.64 -17.16
N PHE A 495 2.31 -8.23 -15.92
CA PHE A 495 1.77 -8.86 -14.71
C PHE A 495 0.24 -9.06 -14.70
N GLU A 496 -0.52 -8.13 -15.28
CA GLU A 496 -2.00 -8.15 -15.32
C GLU A 496 -2.56 -9.08 -16.41
N PHE A 497 -1.72 -9.74 -17.21
CA PHE A 497 -2.18 -10.68 -18.24
C PHE A 497 -2.57 -12.03 -17.61
N ASP A 498 -3.74 -12.53 -18.02
CA ASP A 498 -4.31 -13.81 -17.53
C ASP A 498 -3.60 -15.08 -18.05
N PHE A 499 -2.54 -14.95 -18.84
CA PHE A 499 -1.83 -16.06 -19.49
C PHE A 499 -0.35 -15.75 -19.70
N GLY A 500 0.49 -16.79 -19.71
CA GLY A 500 1.92 -16.69 -19.97
C GLY A 500 2.25 -16.02 -21.32
N VAL A 501 3.33 -15.25 -21.32
CA VAL A 501 3.79 -14.47 -22.48
C VAL A 501 5.04 -15.07 -23.10
N GLN A 502 5.09 -15.07 -24.42
CA GLN A 502 6.30 -15.33 -25.19
C GLN A 502 6.83 -14.01 -25.75
N VAL A 503 7.92 -13.51 -25.18
CA VAL A 503 8.56 -12.24 -25.54
C VAL A 503 9.82 -12.49 -26.36
N ASN A 504 9.99 -11.72 -27.44
CA ASN A 504 11.17 -11.75 -28.28
C ASN A 504 11.60 -10.33 -28.64
N LEU A 505 12.63 -9.84 -27.95
CA LEU A 505 13.17 -8.48 -28.14
C LEU A 505 13.99 -8.33 -29.44
N VAL A 506 14.40 -9.43 -30.08
CA VAL A 506 15.03 -9.39 -31.41
C VAL A 506 13.99 -9.16 -32.51
N GLU A 507 12.84 -9.81 -32.38
CA GLU A 507 11.72 -9.64 -33.31
C GLU A 507 10.85 -8.42 -32.99
N GLY A 508 10.93 -7.92 -31.76
CA GLY A 508 10.13 -6.80 -31.27
C GLY A 508 8.68 -7.18 -31.03
N THR A 509 8.43 -8.36 -30.45
CA THR A 509 7.08 -8.89 -30.25
C THR A 509 6.91 -9.57 -28.90
N ALA A 510 5.71 -9.50 -28.34
CA ALA A 510 5.26 -10.35 -27.23
C ALA A 510 3.93 -10.98 -27.60
N SER A 511 3.81 -12.29 -27.49
CA SER A 511 2.58 -13.02 -27.84
C SER A 511 2.01 -13.79 -26.67
N SER A 512 0.69 -13.76 -26.52
CA SER A 512 -0.08 -14.52 -25.54
C SER A 512 -1.38 -15.05 -26.17
N THR A 513 -2.09 -15.91 -25.46
CA THR A 513 -3.42 -16.38 -25.86
C THR A 513 -4.49 -15.75 -24.98
N ASP A 514 -5.55 -15.20 -25.56
CA ASP A 514 -6.68 -14.66 -24.80
C ASP A 514 -7.59 -15.77 -24.21
N SER A 515 -8.60 -15.36 -23.44
CA SER A 515 -9.61 -16.26 -22.85
C SER A 515 -10.46 -17.05 -23.88
N ASN A 516 -10.34 -16.75 -25.18
CA ASN A 516 -11.01 -17.42 -26.28
C ASN A 516 -10.06 -18.28 -27.14
N ASP A 517 -8.84 -18.57 -26.67
CA ASP A 517 -7.77 -19.25 -27.41
C ASP A 517 -7.33 -18.50 -28.69
N GLN A 518 -7.47 -17.17 -28.74
CA GLN A 518 -6.95 -16.33 -29.82
C GLN A 518 -5.56 -15.81 -29.48
N GLU A 519 -4.65 -15.90 -30.45
CA GLU A 519 -3.31 -15.33 -30.34
C GLU A 519 -3.38 -13.81 -30.44
N ILE A 520 -2.88 -13.13 -29.41
CA ILE A 520 -2.67 -11.68 -29.35
C ILE A 520 -1.17 -11.44 -29.47
N THR A 521 -0.77 -10.42 -30.23
CA THR A 521 0.65 -10.09 -30.43
C THR A 521 0.88 -8.60 -30.24
N GLN A 522 1.62 -8.25 -29.21
CA GLN A 522 2.08 -6.91 -28.91
C GLN A 522 3.32 -6.56 -29.74
N THR A 523 3.47 -5.27 -30.05
CA THR A 523 4.67 -4.75 -30.70
C THR A 523 5.57 -4.07 -29.68
N LEU A 524 6.85 -4.44 -29.63
CA LEU A 524 7.85 -3.91 -28.69
C LEU A 524 8.99 -3.28 -29.48
N ILE A 525 9.34 -2.05 -29.15
CA ILE A 525 10.42 -1.28 -29.78
C ILE A 525 11.23 -0.61 -28.67
N SER A 526 12.56 -0.71 -28.74
CA SER A 526 13.47 -0.11 -27.75
C SER A 526 13.07 -0.45 -26.31
N ILE A 527 12.86 -1.74 -26.03
CA ILE A 527 12.56 -2.25 -24.69
C ILE A 527 13.73 -3.12 -24.24
N GLU A 528 14.24 -2.88 -23.04
CA GLU A 528 15.37 -3.61 -22.47
C GLU A 528 14.96 -4.45 -21.25
N ASN A 529 13.96 -4.02 -20.51
CA ASN A 529 13.45 -4.71 -19.34
C ASN A 529 12.05 -5.27 -19.62
N VAL A 530 11.81 -6.52 -19.22
CA VAL A 530 10.53 -7.19 -19.42
C VAL A 530 10.15 -7.91 -18.15
N PHE A 531 8.98 -7.58 -17.61
CA PHE A 531 8.35 -8.33 -16.53
C PHE A 531 7.22 -9.17 -17.13
N GLY A 532 7.24 -10.46 -16.82
CA GLY A 532 6.32 -11.47 -17.31
C GLY A 532 4.99 -11.45 -16.56
N THR A 533 4.37 -12.61 -16.45
CA THR A 533 3.05 -12.82 -15.83
C THR A 533 3.19 -13.69 -14.58
N ASN A 534 2.09 -14.19 -14.01
CA ASN A 534 2.14 -15.21 -12.95
C ASN A 534 2.11 -16.66 -13.51
N PHE A 535 2.38 -16.83 -14.79
CA PHE A 535 2.30 -18.09 -15.53
C PHE A 535 3.60 -18.33 -16.30
N ASP A 536 3.79 -19.56 -16.78
CA ASP A 536 4.96 -19.97 -17.55
C ASP A 536 5.23 -19.02 -18.74
N ASP A 537 6.32 -18.26 -18.64
CA ASP A 537 6.75 -17.28 -19.64
C ASP A 537 7.98 -17.76 -20.43
N GLU A 538 8.13 -17.26 -21.66
CA GLU A 538 9.37 -17.39 -22.43
C GLU A 538 9.88 -16.01 -22.83
N LEU A 539 10.96 -15.56 -22.19
CA LEU A 539 11.53 -14.22 -22.35
C LEU A 539 12.87 -14.28 -23.09
N ILE A 540 12.91 -13.72 -24.31
CA ILE A 540 14.06 -13.75 -25.20
C ILE A 540 14.61 -12.33 -25.39
N GLY A 541 15.84 -12.12 -24.94
CA GLY A 541 16.61 -10.89 -25.06
C GLY A 541 17.27 -10.69 -26.42
N ASN A 542 17.96 -9.56 -26.56
CA ASN A 542 18.60 -9.12 -27.80
C ASN A 542 20.13 -9.03 -27.65
N ASP A 543 20.79 -8.13 -28.39
CA ASP A 543 22.25 -7.95 -28.32
C ASP A 543 22.67 -6.90 -27.26
N GLN A 544 21.72 -6.40 -26.45
CA GLN A 544 21.92 -5.46 -25.35
C GLN A 544 21.72 -6.14 -24.00
N GLY A 545 22.22 -5.53 -22.91
CA GLY A 545 21.96 -6.05 -21.56
C GLY A 545 20.50 -5.86 -21.14
N ASN A 546 19.78 -6.97 -21.00
CA ASN A 546 18.37 -7.05 -20.66
C ASN A 546 18.15 -7.34 -19.17
N SER A 547 16.96 -7.00 -18.68
CA SER A 547 16.55 -7.31 -17.31
C SER A 547 15.18 -7.98 -17.32
N PHE A 548 15.13 -9.22 -16.85
CA PHE A 548 13.93 -10.03 -16.84
C PHE A 548 13.41 -10.34 -15.43
N LEU A 549 12.09 -10.38 -15.28
CA LEU A 549 11.39 -10.86 -14.09
C LEU A 549 10.18 -11.69 -14.53
N GLY A 550 10.17 -13.00 -14.29
CA GLY A 550 9.03 -13.88 -14.63
C GLY A 550 7.97 -14.03 -13.54
N TYR A 551 8.19 -13.46 -12.35
CA TYR A 551 7.33 -13.62 -11.16
C TYR A 551 7.13 -15.09 -10.73
N ASN A 552 6.04 -15.72 -11.15
CA ASN A 552 5.66 -17.09 -10.80
C ASN A 552 5.47 -17.88 -12.10
N GLY A 553 5.70 -19.18 -12.07
CA GLY A 553 5.54 -20.03 -13.26
C GLY A 553 6.83 -20.79 -13.53
N ASP A 554 6.78 -21.73 -14.47
CA ASP A 554 7.98 -22.41 -14.96
C ASP A 554 8.56 -21.59 -16.13
N ASP A 555 9.43 -20.63 -15.83
CA ASP A 555 9.85 -19.59 -16.76
C ASP A 555 11.13 -19.93 -17.53
N LYS A 556 11.22 -19.41 -18.75
CA LYS A 556 12.38 -19.59 -19.63
C LYS A 556 12.97 -18.26 -20.06
N TYR A 557 14.22 -18.04 -19.69
CA TYR A 557 14.99 -16.85 -20.01
C TYR A 557 16.12 -17.17 -20.99
N LEU A 558 16.17 -16.45 -22.11
CA LEU A 558 17.24 -16.51 -23.11
C LEU A 558 17.83 -15.09 -23.27
N GLY A 559 18.92 -14.77 -22.58
CA GLY A 559 19.53 -13.43 -22.54
C GLY A 559 20.01 -12.93 -23.90
N GLY A 560 20.83 -13.74 -24.59
CA GLY A 560 21.32 -13.40 -25.91
C GLY A 560 22.76 -12.91 -25.86
N ALA A 561 23.01 -11.65 -26.17
CA ALA A 561 24.31 -11.04 -25.93
C ALA A 561 24.13 -9.76 -25.14
N GLY A 562 25.12 -9.40 -24.32
CA GLY A 562 24.95 -8.29 -23.37
C GLY A 562 25.21 -8.78 -21.95
N ASN A 563 25.02 -7.90 -20.96
CA ASN A 563 25.10 -8.33 -19.57
C ASN A 563 23.67 -8.39 -19.04
N ASP A 564 23.10 -9.59 -19.03
CA ASP A 564 21.71 -9.83 -18.71
C ASP A 564 21.50 -10.08 -17.22
N VAL A 565 20.31 -9.74 -16.73
CA VAL A 565 19.91 -9.95 -15.34
C VAL A 565 18.58 -10.67 -15.29
N PHE A 566 18.56 -11.83 -14.66
CA PHE A 566 17.37 -12.65 -14.46
C PHE A 566 16.97 -12.64 -12.98
N ARG A 567 15.71 -12.29 -12.71
CA ARG A 567 15.11 -12.31 -11.38
C ARG A 567 13.88 -13.18 -11.40
N ASP A 568 13.68 -13.97 -10.36
CA ASP A 568 12.53 -14.84 -10.25
C ASP A 568 12.20 -15.14 -8.78
N SER A 569 10.97 -15.59 -8.52
CA SER A 569 10.48 -15.87 -7.17
C SER A 569 10.06 -17.33 -6.95
N ALA A 570 9.69 -18.08 -7.99
CA ALA A 570 9.28 -19.48 -7.85
C ALA A 570 9.38 -20.28 -9.17
N GLY A 571 9.13 -21.59 -9.12
CA GLY A 571 8.97 -22.44 -10.31
C GLY A 571 10.24 -23.14 -10.81
N VAL A 572 10.08 -23.99 -11.83
CA VAL A 572 11.16 -24.75 -12.51
C VAL A 572 11.65 -23.95 -13.70
N ASN A 573 12.70 -23.16 -13.49
CA ASN A 573 13.11 -22.14 -14.44
C ASN A 573 14.37 -22.53 -15.22
N TYR A 574 14.47 -21.95 -16.41
CA TYR A 574 15.57 -22.15 -17.35
C TYR A 574 16.24 -20.80 -17.62
N PHE A 575 17.51 -20.66 -17.24
CA PHE A 575 18.31 -19.47 -17.44
C PHE A 575 19.43 -19.76 -18.44
N ASP A 576 19.48 -19.02 -19.53
CA ASP A 576 20.58 -19.05 -20.51
C ASP A 576 21.04 -17.61 -20.76
N GLY A 577 22.18 -17.22 -20.17
CA GLY A 577 22.73 -15.87 -20.28
C GLY A 577 23.18 -15.53 -21.69
N GLY A 578 23.81 -16.49 -22.37
CA GLY A 578 24.39 -16.29 -23.68
C GLY A 578 25.80 -15.70 -23.63
N GLU A 579 26.03 -14.56 -24.28
CA GLU A 579 27.36 -13.92 -24.38
C GLU A 579 27.43 -12.63 -23.54
N GLY A 580 28.18 -12.65 -22.45
CA GLY A 580 28.53 -11.45 -21.70
C GLY A 580 28.84 -11.77 -20.24
N LEU A 581 28.41 -10.89 -19.32
CA LEU A 581 28.52 -11.11 -17.88
C LEU A 581 27.11 -11.17 -17.28
N ASP A 582 26.56 -12.37 -17.27
CA ASP A 582 25.14 -12.59 -17.00
C ASP A 582 24.91 -12.93 -15.52
N THR A 583 23.80 -12.43 -14.99
CA THR A 583 23.48 -12.49 -13.56
C THR A 583 22.15 -13.21 -13.33
N VAL A 584 22.16 -14.23 -12.48
CA VAL A 584 20.93 -14.78 -11.89
C VAL A 584 20.83 -14.33 -10.43
N ASN A 585 19.66 -13.84 -10.04
CA ASN A 585 19.39 -13.37 -8.70
C ASN A 585 18.31 -14.20 -8.00
N PHE A 586 18.70 -14.92 -6.95
CA PHE A 586 17.85 -15.77 -6.12
C PHE A 586 17.44 -15.13 -4.78
N GLN A 587 17.72 -13.85 -4.56
CA GLN A 587 17.49 -13.18 -3.27
C GLN A 587 16.01 -13.16 -2.86
N ASN A 588 15.08 -13.30 -3.82
CA ASN A 588 13.64 -13.35 -3.57
C ASN A 588 13.15 -14.74 -3.13
N LEU A 589 14.00 -15.77 -3.13
CA LEU A 589 13.64 -17.09 -2.60
C LEU A 589 13.65 -17.06 -1.08
N ILE A 590 12.48 -17.31 -0.47
CA ILE A 590 12.27 -17.16 0.99
C ILE A 590 12.28 -18.47 1.78
N ASN A 591 12.44 -19.63 1.12
CA ASN A 591 12.18 -20.94 1.74
C ASN A 591 13.44 -21.70 2.15
N SER A 592 14.52 -21.61 1.36
CA SER A 592 15.77 -22.33 1.62
C SER A 592 16.92 -21.73 0.84
N GLY A 593 18.15 -22.11 1.21
CA GLY A 593 19.35 -21.82 0.44
C GLY A 593 19.38 -22.53 -0.92
N ILE A 594 20.08 -21.92 -1.88
CA ILE A 594 20.24 -22.42 -3.24
C ILE A 594 21.48 -23.35 -3.30
N LYS A 595 21.30 -24.52 -3.91
CA LYS A 595 22.41 -25.41 -4.28
C LYS A 595 22.63 -25.32 -5.77
N LEU A 596 23.76 -24.76 -6.18
CA LEU A 596 24.06 -24.39 -7.55
C LEU A 596 25.42 -24.91 -7.99
N ASN A 597 25.48 -25.38 -9.23
CA ASN A 597 26.68 -25.85 -9.89
C ASN A 597 26.70 -25.38 -11.34
N LEU A 598 27.48 -24.33 -11.62
CA LEU A 598 27.64 -23.76 -12.96
C LEU A 598 28.36 -24.70 -13.91
N ALA A 599 29.24 -25.58 -13.42
CA ALA A 599 29.92 -26.57 -14.27
C ALA A 599 28.97 -27.67 -14.76
N GLU A 600 27.94 -28.00 -13.97
CA GLU A 600 26.89 -28.95 -14.34
C GLU A 600 25.66 -28.28 -14.99
N GLY A 601 25.55 -26.95 -14.86
CA GLY A 601 24.43 -26.15 -15.37
C GLY A 601 23.13 -26.35 -14.59
N THR A 602 23.23 -26.55 -13.28
CA THR A 602 22.10 -26.91 -12.42
C THR A 602 22.03 -26.03 -11.18
N ALA A 603 20.81 -25.67 -10.75
CA ALA A 603 20.59 -25.22 -9.39
C ALA A 603 19.32 -25.84 -8.80
N SER A 604 19.14 -25.77 -7.48
CA SER A 604 17.94 -26.28 -6.82
C SER A 604 17.71 -25.63 -5.46
N TYR A 605 16.45 -25.45 -5.10
CA TYR A 605 16.01 -25.02 -3.78
C TYR A 605 14.87 -25.93 -3.28
N THR A 606 14.47 -25.77 -2.02
CA THR A 606 13.33 -26.48 -1.42
C THR A 606 12.14 -25.54 -1.27
N ASP A 607 10.97 -25.93 -1.79
CA ASP A 607 9.74 -25.15 -1.69
C ASP A 607 9.03 -25.28 -0.33
N GLU A 608 7.92 -24.57 -0.16
CA GLU A 608 7.07 -24.59 1.04
C GLU A 608 6.48 -25.98 1.38
N GLN A 609 6.49 -26.91 0.42
CA GLN A 609 5.99 -28.27 0.56
C GLN A 609 7.13 -29.30 0.74
N ASP A 610 8.33 -28.83 1.12
CA ASP A 610 9.54 -29.64 1.30
C ASP A 610 9.92 -30.43 0.02
N GLN A 611 9.57 -29.92 -1.18
CA GLN A 611 9.97 -30.53 -2.45
C GLN A 611 11.16 -29.78 -3.06
N GLU A 612 12.04 -30.55 -3.70
CA GLU A 612 13.17 -30.02 -4.45
C GLU A 612 12.69 -29.47 -5.79
N VAL A 613 12.92 -28.18 -6.02
CA VAL A 613 12.62 -27.48 -7.27
C VAL A 613 13.93 -27.24 -8.00
N ALA A 614 14.08 -27.86 -9.18
CA ALA A 614 15.30 -27.80 -9.97
C ALA A 614 15.27 -26.67 -10.98
N GLN A 615 16.41 -26.04 -11.19
CA GLN A 615 16.67 -24.96 -12.14
C GLN A 615 17.72 -25.40 -13.15
N THR A 616 17.66 -24.87 -14.37
CA THR A 616 18.71 -25.05 -15.39
C THR A 616 19.44 -23.73 -15.60
N LEU A 617 20.78 -23.75 -15.57
CA LEU A 617 21.61 -22.57 -15.78
C LEU A 617 22.63 -22.83 -16.89
N ILE A 618 22.74 -21.90 -17.83
CA ILE A 618 23.68 -21.94 -18.95
C ILE A 618 24.29 -20.54 -19.11
N SER A 619 25.61 -20.48 -19.31
CA SER A 619 26.34 -19.22 -19.54
C SER A 619 26.01 -18.14 -18.49
N ILE A 620 26.13 -18.50 -17.21
CA ILE A 620 25.94 -17.56 -16.09
C ILE A 620 27.29 -17.40 -15.39
N GLU A 621 27.70 -16.17 -15.15
CA GLU A 621 28.97 -15.84 -14.49
C GLU A 621 28.74 -15.22 -13.11
N ARG A 622 27.58 -14.59 -12.88
CA ARG A 622 27.25 -13.95 -11.61
C ARG A 622 26.01 -14.55 -10.97
N VAL A 623 26.11 -14.90 -9.69
CA VAL A 623 24.97 -15.41 -8.92
C VAL A 623 24.82 -14.62 -7.64
N PHE A 624 23.62 -14.11 -7.42
CA PHE A 624 23.20 -13.66 -6.09
C PHE A 624 22.40 -14.78 -5.44
N GLY A 625 22.91 -15.26 -4.32
CA GLY A 625 22.31 -16.29 -3.48
C GLY A 625 21.11 -15.78 -2.70
N THR A 626 20.75 -16.51 -1.65
CA THR A 626 19.60 -16.26 -0.79
C THR A 626 20.05 -15.67 0.55
N ASN A 627 19.15 -15.52 1.54
CA ASN A 627 19.55 -15.21 2.93
C ASN A 627 19.70 -16.48 3.79
N PHE A 628 19.93 -17.62 3.15
CA PHE A 628 20.06 -18.92 3.79
C PHE A 628 21.33 -19.59 3.29
N ASN A 629 21.73 -20.67 3.98
CA ASN A 629 22.92 -21.44 3.65
C ASN A 629 22.95 -21.93 2.19
N ASP A 630 23.75 -21.28 1.38
CA ASP A 630 23.91 -21.56 -0.03
C ASP A 630 25.11 -22.49 -0.30
N GLU A 631 25.02 -23.27 -1.38
CA GLU A 631 26.16 -24.02 -1.94
C GLU A 631 26.36 -23.58 -3.39
N LEU A 632 27.36 -22.74 -3.64
CA LEU A 632 27.64 -22.11 -4.92
C LEU A 632 28.93 -22.66 -5.51
N ILE A 633 28.81 -23.44 -6.58
CA ILE A 633 29.92 -24.05 -7.30
C ILE A 633 30.04 -23.41 -8.68
N GLY A 634 31.20 -22.84 -8.96
CA GLY A 634 31.57 -22.23 -10.23
C GLY A 634 32.02 -23.22 -11.30
N ASN A 635 32.57 -22.68 -12.38
CA ASN A 635 32.99 -23.43 -13.55
C ASN A 635 34.46 -23.13 -13.92
N GLU A 636 34.77 -23.03 -15.20
CA GLU A 636 36.16 -22.81 -15.68
C GLU A 636 36.38 -21.36 -16.14
N VAL A 637 35.39 -20.47 -15.92
CA VAL A 637 35.47 -19.04 -16.22
C VAL A 637 35.39 -18.22 -14.94
N ASP A 638 35.86 -16.98 -14.98
CA ASP A 638 35.78 -16.04 -13.84
C ASP A 638 34.31 -15.88 -13.37
N ASN A 639 34.01 -16.33 -12.16
CA ASN A 639 32.69 -16.26 -11.54
C ASN A 639 32.65 -15.21 -10.41
N THR A 640 31.46 -14.68 -10.16
CA THR A 640 31.21 -13.77 -9.03
C THR A 640 29.98 -14.24 -8.24
N PHE A 641 30.17 -14.52 -6.96
CA PHE A 641 29.12 -14.99 -6.06
C PHE A 641 28.87 -14.01 -4.93
N LEU A 642 27.59 -13.83 -4.59
CA LEU A 642 27.13 -13.04 -3.45
C LEU A 642 26.13 -13.87 -2.62
N GLY A 643 26.52 -14.40 -1.45
CA GLY A 643 25.66 -15.27 -0.62
C GLY A 643 24.86 -14.57 0.50
N LEU A 644 25.00 -13.25 0.67
CA LEU A 644 24.29 -12.46 1.70
C LEU A 644 24.52 -12.97 3.14
N GLU A 645 23.45 -13.38 3.83
CA GLU A 645 23.46 -13.97 5.18
C GLU A 645 23.27 -15.48 5.06
N GLY A 646 23.88 -16.26 5.94
CA GLY A 646 23.76 -17.72 5.91
C GLY A 646 25.13 -18.38 6.08
N ASP A 647 25.18 -19.67 6.42
CA ASP A 647 26.45 -20.40 6.39
C ASP A 647 26.68 -20.93 4.97
N ASP A 648 27.45 -20.17 4.18
CA ASP A 648 27.59 -20.37 2.75
C ASP A 648 28.84 -21.16 2.37
N LYS A 649 28.75 -21.87 1.26
CA LYS A 649 29.85 -22.64 0.69
C LYS A 649 30.10 -22.23 -0.77
N TYR A 650 31.28 -21.69 -1.01
CA TYR A 650 31.77 -21.29 -2.32
C TYR A 650 32.88 -22.22 -2.81
N VAL A 651 32.78 -22.65 -4.07
CA VAL A 651 33.85 -23.37 -4.78
C VAL A 651 34.00 -22.73 -6.16
N GLY A 652 35.06 -21.96 -6.40
CA GLY A 652 35.27 -21.19 -7.63
C GLY A 652 35.49 -22.09 -8.85
N GLY A 653 36.49 -22.95 -8.78
CA GLY A 653 36.81 -23.87 -9.87
C GLY A 653 38.09 -23.45 -10.57
N ALA A 654 38.02 -23.07 -11.84
CA ALA A 654 39.13 -22.41 -12.51
C ALA A 654 38.68 -21.04 -13.01
N GLY A 655 39.58 -20.06 -13.03
CA GLY A 655 39.22 -18.67 -13.31
C GLY A 655 39.70 -17.75 -12.20
N ASN A 656 39.48 -16.45 -12.31
CA ASN A 656 39.71 -15.52 -11.21
C ASN A 656 38.38 -15.21 -10.53
N ASP A 657 38.02 -16.03 -9.56
CA ASP A 657 36.72 -15.99 -8.93
C ASP A 657 36.65 -14.93 -7.84
N THR A 658 35.45 -14.39 -7.61
CA THR A 658 35.20 -13.40 -6.56
C THR A 658 34.01 -13.83 -5.71
N PHE A 659 34.26 -13.93 -4.40
CA PHE A 659 33.26 -14.29 -3.39
C PHE A 659 33.00 -13.09 -2.50
N GLN A 660 31.76 -12.61 -2.52
CA GLN A 660 31.27 -11.52 -1.69
C GLN A 660 30.25 -12.06 -0.70
N ASP A 661 30.33 -11.59 0.54
CA ASP A 661 29.53 -12.13 1.62
C ASP A 661 29.31 -11.08 2.71
N SER A 662 28.17 -11.15 3.40
CA SER A 662 27.81 -10.20 4.47
C SER A 662 27.65 -10.84 5.86
N GLY A 663 27.76 -12.16 6.01
CA GLY A 663 27.73 -12.82 7.32
C GLY A 663 27.70 -14.35 7.29
N GLY A 664 27.73 -14.96 8.47
CA GLY A 664 27.65 -16.42 8.65
C GLY A 664 29.00 -17.15 8.63
N VAL A 665 28.98 -18.46 8.83
CA VAL A 665 30.16 -19.34 8.89
C VAL A 665 30.43 -19.91 7.50
N ASN A 666 31.35 -19.27 6.77
CA ASN A 666 31.47 -19.52 5.34
C ASN A 666 32.73 -20.31 4.98
N TYR A 667 32.62 -21.04 3.87
CA TYR A 667 33.69 -21.85 3.28
C TYR A 667 34.00 -21.31 1.90
N PHE A 668 35.25 -20.87 1.68
CA PHE A 668 35.72 -20.36 0.40
C PHE A 668 36.84 -21.25 -0.13
N ASP A 669 36.65 -21.80 -1.34
CA ASP A 669 37.67 -22.54 -2.08
C ASP A 669 37.80 -21.93 -3.47
N GLY A 670 38.85 -21.14 -3.70
CA GLY A 670 39.06 -20.43 -4.97
C GLY A 670 39.32 -21.37 -6.13
N GLY A 671 40.20 -22.35 -5.93
CA GLY A 671 40.58 -23.31 -6.96
C GLY A 671 41.81 -22.87 -7.76
N GLU A 672 41.73 -22.92 -9.09
CA GLU A 672 42.81 -22.51 -9.99
C GLU A 672 42.62 -21.08 -10.48
N GLY A 673 43.49 -20.16 -10.07
CA GLY A 673 43.55 -18.82 -10.64
C GLY A 673 44.04 -17.81 -9.64
N ARG A 674 43.46 -16.60 -9.65
CA ARG A 674 43.74 -15.58 -8.64
C ARG A 674 42.42 -15.15 -8.01
N ASP A 675 42.07 -15.81 -6.94
CA ASP A 675 40.73 -15.78 -6.38
C ASP A 675 40.62 -14.77 -5.24
N THR A 676 39.40 -14.27 -5.05
CA THR A 676 39.12 -13.12 -4.20
C THR A 676 38.06 -13.43 -3.18
N VAL A 677 38.38 -13.19 -1.91
CA VAL A 677 37.36 -13.02 -0.87
C VAL A 677 37.21 -11.54 -0.54
N ASP A 678 35.96 -11.08 -0.51
CA ASP A 678 35.63 -9.68 -0.35
C ASP A 678 34.57 -9.47 0.74
N PHE A 679 35.00 -8.91 1.86
CA PHE A 679 34.18 -8.66 3.04
C PHE A 679 33.82 -7.18 3.22
N GLN A 680 33.93 -6.37 2.18
CA GLN A 680 33.63 -4.93 2.27
C GLN A 680 32.18 -4.65 2.73
N ASN A 681 31.26 -5.60 2.51
CA ASN A 681 29.85 -5.51 2.89
C ASN A 681 29.56 -6.03 4.30
N LEU A 682 30.57 -6.51 5.04
CA LEU A 682 30.42 -6.87 6.44
C LEU A 682 30.34 -5.59 7.31
N ILE A 683 29.18 -5.34 7.90
CA ILE A 683 28.88 -4.05 8.55
C ILE A 683 29.16 -3.98 10.06
N ASN A 684 29.51 -5.10 10.70
CA ASN A 684 29.45 -5.21 12.17
C ASN A 684 30.80 -5.20 12.89
N SER A 685 31.89 -5.62 12.25
CA SER A 685 33.23 -5.62 12.84
C SER A 685 34.32 -5.74 11.79
N GLY A 686 35.57 -5.47 12.21
CA GLY A 686 36.75 -5.78 11.42
C GLY A 686 36.99 -7.29 11.31
N ILE A 687 37.63 -7.69 10.22
CA ILE A 687 37.86 -9.09 9.89
C ILE A 687 39.33 -9.47 10.05
N LYS A 688 39.56 -10.66 10.59
CA LYS A 688 40.85 -11.32 10.56
C LYS A 688 40.86 -12.33 9.42
N LEU A 689 41.77 -12.19 8.46
CA LEU A 689 41.98 -13.13 7.36
C LEU A 689 43.43 -13.61 7.38
N ASN A 690 43.62 -14.93 7.42
CA ASN A 690 44.93 -15.57 7.40
C ASN A 690 45.00 -16.61 6.27
N LEU A 691 45.54 -16.18 5.13
CA LEU A 691 45.71 -16.99 3.93
C LEU A 691 46.76 -18.11 4.13
N ALA A 692 47.71 -17.95 5.05
CA ALA A 692 48.71 -18.98 5.35
C ALA A 692 48.13 -20.15 6.15
N GLU A 693 47.21 -19.86 7.08
CA GLU A 693 46.54 -20.89 7.89
C GLU A 693 45.23 -21.38 7.25
N GLY A 694 44.72 -20.66 6.24
CA GLY A 694 43.45 -20.97 5.58
C GLY A 694 42.23 -20.67 6.46
N THR A 695 42.32 -19.62 7.27
CA THR A 695 41.31 -19.28 8.28
C THR A 695 40.94 -17.80 8.21
N GLY A 696 39.68 -17.48 8.45
CA GLY A 696 39.25 -16.13 8.77
C GLY A 696 38.32 -16.08 9.98
N SER A 697 38.07 -14.90 10.53
CA SER A 697 37.09 -14.72 11.61
C SER A 697 36.68 -13.26 11.77
N TYR A 698 35.43 -13.02 12.13
CA TYR A 698 34.94 -11.71 12.57
C TYR A 698 34.09 -11.86 13.85
N THR A 699 33.67 -10.74 14.44
CA THR A 699 32.79 -10.72 15.62
C THR A 699 31.37 -10.32 15.23
N ASP A 700 30.37 -11.14 15.57
CA ASP A 700 28.97 -10.82 15.32
C ASP A 700 28.37 -9.82 16.34
N GLU A 701 27.10 -9.45 16.14
CA GLU A 701 26.38 -8.52 17.02
C GLU A 701 26.16 -9.05 18.45
N GLN A 702 26.40 -10.34 18.68
CA GLN A 702 26.30 -11.00 19.99
C GLN A 702 27.68 -11.25 20.63
N ASP A 703 28.72 -10.55 20.17
CA ASP A 703 30.11 -10.70 20.63
C ASP A 703 30.64 -12.13 20.48
N GLN A 704 30.14 -12.92 19.51
CA GLN A 704 30.64 -14.25 19.21
C GLN A 704 31.59 -14.22 18.01
N GLU A 705 32.60 -15.08 18.05
CA GLU A 705 33.54 -15.28 16.96
C GLU A 705 32.88 -16.16 15.88
N VAL A 706 32.77 -15.61 14.67
CA VAL A 706 32.24 -16.31 13.49
C VAL A 706 33.42 -16.67 12.59
N ALA A 707 33.67 -17.98 12.44
CA ALA A 707 34.83 -18.49 11.74
C ALA A 707 34.59 -18.66 10.24
N GLN A 708 35.62 -18.42 9.44
CA GLN A 708 35.66 -18.59 7.99
C GLN A 708 36.73 -19.61 7.62
N THR A 709 36.51 -20.38 6.56
CA THR A 709 37.50 -21.29 5.97
C THR A 709 37.95 -20.76 4.63
N LEU A 710 39.26 -20.61 4.41
CA LEU A 710 39.84 -20.06 3.20
C LEU A 710 40.79 -21.07 2.56
N ILE A 711 40.57 -21.41 1.29
CA ILE A 711 41.40 -22.36 0.54
C ILE A 711 41.67 -21.76 -0.83
N SER A 712 42.94 -21.77 -1.26
CA SER A 712 43.37 -21.28 -2.57
C SER A 712 42.86 -19.85 -2.85
N ILE A 713 43.12 -18.92 -1.93
CA ILE A 713 42.75 -17.51 -2.04
C ILE A 713 44.03 -16.68 -2.08
N GLU A 714 44.15 -15.81 -3.08
CA GLU A 714 45.31 -14.95 -3.29
C GLU A 714 45.00 -13.46 -3.08
N ARG A 715 43.72 -13.07 -3.16
CA ARG A 715 43.26 -11.69 -2.91
C ARG A 715 42.27 -11.65 -1.76
N ALA A 716 42.55 -10.79 -0.79
CA ALA A 716 41.67 -10.55 0.37
C ALA A 716 41.33 -9.07 0.47
N VAL A 717 40.04 -8.77 0.53
CA VAL A 717 39.51 -7.43 0.83
C VAL A 717 38.88 -7.47 2.22
N GLY A 718 39.36 -6.58 3.08
CA GLY A 718 38.85 -6.35 4.42
C GLY A 718 37.52 -5.61 4.47
N THR A 719 37.23 -5.00 5.60
CA THR A 719 36.04 -4.22 5.90
C THR A 719 36.39 -2.73 5.99
N ASN A 720 35.46 -1.87 6.40
CA ASN A 720 35.78 -0.47 6.75
C ASN A 720 36.10 -0.29 8.26
N PHE A 721 36.52 -1.37 8.91
CA PHE A 721 36.91 -1.41 10.32
C PHE A 721 38.33 -1.95 10.45
N ASN A 722 38.84 -1.98 11.68
CA ASN A 722 40.20 -2.45 11.94
C ASN A 722 40.37 -3.94 11.60
N ASP A 723 41.07 -4.22 10.51
CA ASP A 723 41.27 -5.58 10.01
C ASP A 723 42.65 -6.15 10.37
N GLU A 724 42.76 -7.48 10.34
CA GLU A 724 44.03 -8.20 10.42
C GLU A 724 44.18 -9.11 9.20
N LEU A 725 44.98 -8.70 8.22
CA LEU A 725 45.16 -9.41 6.95
C LEU A 725 46.56 -10.05 6.90
N ILE A 726 46.64 -11.37 6.73
CA ILE A 726 47.89 -12.13 6.70
C ILE A 726 47.93 -12.94 5.41
N GLY A 727 48.91 -12.67 4.54
CA GLY A 727 49.20 -13.44 3.34
C GLY A 727 49.94 -14.75 3.61
N ASN A 728 50.34 -15.44 2.55
CA ASN A 728 50.95 -16.76 2.56
C ASN A 728 52.35 -16.76 1.93
N GLY A 729 52.72 -17.84 1.24
CA GLY A 729 54.05 -17.97 0.60
C GLY A 729 54.07 -17.68 -0.90
N GLU A 730 52.96 -17.17 -1.43
CA GLU A 730 52.74 -16.81 -2.83
C GLU A 730 52.50 -15.29 -2.96
N ASP A 731 52.51 -14.76 -4.18
CA ASP A 731 52.25 -13.34 -4.44
C ASP A 731 50.76 -12.99 -4.12
N ASN A 732 50.50 -12.26 -3.03
CA ASN A 732 49.16 -11.90 -2.57
C ASN A 732 48.75 -10.45 -2.86
N ILE A 733 47.44 -10.18 -2.83
CA ILE A 733 46.89 -8.83 -2.87
C ILE A 733 46.00 -8.61 -1.64
N LEU A 734 46.39 -7.71 -0.74
CA LEU A 734 45.71 -7.45 0.52
C LEU A 734 45.20 -6.00 0.55
N LEU A 735 43.89 -5.82 0.76
CA LEU A 735 43.23 -4.50 0.76
C LEU A 735 42.56 -4.29 2.13
N GLY A 736 43.04 -3.33 2.91
CA GLY A 736 42.49 -2.98 4.24
C GLY A 736 41.27 -2.06 4.20
N LEU A 737 41.13 -1.21 3.18
CA LEU A 737 40.10 -0.15 3.11
C LEU A 737 40.23 0.86 4.27
N ASP A 738 39.14 1.28 4.90
CA ASP A 738 39.19 2.20 6.04
C ASP A 738 39.39 1.40 7.35
N GLY A 739 40.16 1.92 8.30
CA GLY A 739 40.40 1.21 9.57
C GLY A 739 41.84 1.36 10.04
N ASP A 740 42.08 1.09 11.33
CA ASP A 740 43.46 0.90 11.81
C ASP A 740 43.87 -0.56 11.57
N ASP A 741 44.35 -0.87 10.36
CA ASP A 741 44.58 -2.25 9.92
C ASP A 741 45.97 -2.78 10.28
N THR A 742 46.06 -4.09 10.45
CA THR A 742 47.33 -4.82 10.57
C THR A 742 47.49 -5.76 9.39
N ILE A 743 48.44 -5.48 8.49
CA ILE A 743 48.63 -6.24 7.26
C ILE A 743 50.03 -6.87 7.24
N THR A 744 50.09 -8.20 7.07
CA THR A 744 51.33 -8.97 6.91
C THR A 744 51.33 -9.65 5.54
N GLY A 745 52.28 -9.33 4.65
CA GLY A 745 52.37 -9.89 3.29
C GLY A 745 52.78 -11.37 3.29
N GLY A 746 53.88 -11.71 3.96
CA GLY A 746 54.35 -13.08 4.09
C GLY A 746 55.59 -13.33 3.25
N ALA A 747 55.57 -14.29 2.33
CA ALA A 747 56.63 -14.45 1.35
C ALA A 747 56.03 -14.39 -0.06
N GLY A 748 56.68 -13.72 -1.00
CA GLY A 748 56.08 -13.46 -2.31
C GLY A 748 56.37 -12.02 -2.73
N ASN A 749 55.88 -11.60 -3.88
CA ASN A 749 55.85 -10.19 -4.27
C ASN A 749 54.42 -9.68 -4.08
N ASP A 750 54.14 -9.22 -2.88
CA ASP A 750 52.81 -8.86 -2.42
C ASP A 750 52.43 -7.45 -2.83
N VAL A 751 51.12 -7.21 -2.96
CA VAL A 751 50.54 -5.88 -3.15
C VAL A 751 49.64 -5.56 -1.97
N ILE A 752 50.07 -4.62 -1.14
CA ILE A 752 49.35 -4.17 0.05
C ILE A 752 48.76 -2.79 -0.22
N LYS A 753 47.45 -2.67 -0.05
CA LYS A 753 46.73 -1.39 -0.09
C LYS A 753 46.10 -1.15 1.28
N THR A 754 46.60 -0.16 2.00
CA THR A 754 46.20 0.03 3.40
C THR A 754 44.89 0.79 3.57
N GLY A 755 44.48 1.56 2.56
CA GLY A 755 43.44 2.59 2.70
C GLY A 755 43.66 3.53 3.91
N ASP A 756 42.60 4.19 4.38
CA ASP A 756 42.67 5.27 5.36
C ASP A 756 42.66 4.76 6.81
N GLY A 757 43.58 5.26 7.64
CA GLY A 757 43.69 4.92 9.06
C GLY A 757 45.13 4.78 9.52
N ASN A 758 45.34 4.37 10.78
CA ASN A 758 46.68 4.19 11.34
C ASN A 758 47.15 2.74 11.16
N ASN A 759 47.55 2.42 9.93
CA ASN A 759 47.85 1.04 9.56
C ASN A 759 49.24 0.58 10.02
N THR A 760 49.36 -0.70 10.35
CA THR A 760 50.62 -1.39 10.65
C THR A 760 50.88 -2.43 9.58
N ILE A 761 52.03 -2.34 8.91
CA ILE A 761 52.38 -3.12 7.74
C ILE A 761 53.69 -3.86 7.98
N ASP A 762 53.69 -5.14 7.69
CA ASP A 762 54.87 -6.00 7.56
C ASP A 762 54.79 -6.66 6.18
N SER A 763 55.57 -6.19 5.20
CA SER A 763 55.54 -6.76 3.85
C SER A 763 56.04 -8.20 3.81
N GLY A 764 56.90 -8.59 4.77
CA GLY A 764 57.56 -9.88 4.74
C GLY A 764 58.63 -9.95 3.64
N SER A 765 58.87 -11.15 3.10
CA SER A 765 59.99 -11.37 2.18
C SER A 765 59.60 -11.36 0.70
N GLY A 766 60.26 -10.54 -0.10
CA GLY A 766 60.22 -10.53 -1.55
C GLY A 766 60.37 -9.12 -2.12
N VAL A 767 59.61 -8.76 -3.13
CA VAL A 767 59.65 -7.40 -3.71
C VAL A 767 58.25 -6.86 -3.69
N ASP A 768 57.88 -6.27 -2.55
CA ASP A 768 56.49 -5.94 -2.27
C ASP A 768 56.14 -4.53 -2.73
N THR A 769 54.86 -4.27 -2.97
CA THR A 769 54.33 -2.95 -3.27
C THR A 769 53.33 -2.54 -2.22
N ILE A 770 53.66 -1.50 -1.47
CA ILE A 770 52.84 -0.93 -0.41
C ILE A 770 52.28 0.41 -0.88
N GLU A 771 50.96 0.48 -1.05
CA GLU A 771 50.21 1.70 -1.37
C GLU A 771 49.51 2.19 -0.09
N LEU A 772 49.97 3.33 0.43
CA LEU A 772 49.44 3.92 1.66
C LEU A 772 48.25 4.84 1.39
N GLY A 773 47.24 4.79 2.25
CA GLY A 773 46.22 5.83 2.40
C GLY A 773 46.58 6.88 3.46
N ASN A 774 45.60 7.67 3.87
CA ASN A 774 45.79 8.70 4.90
C ASN A 774 45.95 8.07 6.29
N GLY A 775 46.55 8.81 7.24
CA GLY A 775 46.69 8.37 8.64
C GLY A 775 48.11 7.98 9.03
N ASN A 776 48.33 7.65 10.31
CA ASN A 776 49.68 7.39 10.82
C ASN A 776 50.12 5.95 10.57
N ASN A 777 50.66 5.70 9.39
CA ASN A 777 51.07 4.37 8.95
C ASN A 777 52.44 3.96 9.52
N THR A 778 52.59 2.70 9.91
CA THR A 778 53.81 2.09 10.43
C THR A 778 54.23 0.91 9.56
N ILE A 779 55.43 0.92 8.99
CA ILE A 779 55.95 -0.14 8.11
C ILE A 779 57.18 -0.78 8.77
N ALA A 780 57.18 -2.09 8.96
CA ALA A 780 58.36 -2.84 9.39
C ALA A 780 59.33 -3.02 8.20
N LEU A 781 60.63 -2.86 8.45
CA LEU A 781 61.69 -3.15 7.47
C LEU A 781 62.78 -3.99 8.15
N GLU A 782 62.93 -5.26 7.77
CA GLU A 782 64.04 -6.10 8.23
C GLU A 782 65.07 -6.40 7.13
N GLU A 783 66.31 -6.68 7.54
CA GLU A 783 67.39 -7.06 6.61
C GLU A 783 67.12 -8.44 6.01
N GLY A 784 67.21 -8.56 4.68
CA GLY A 784 67.05 -9.83 3.96
C GLY A 784 65.61 -10.19 3.60
N GLU A 785 64.65 -9.31 3.89
CA GLU A 785 63.26 -9.44 3.46
C GLU A 785 63.11 -9.12 1.98
N GLY A 786 63.78 -8.08 1.48
CA GLY A 786 63.87 -7.81 0.06
C GLY A 786 63.76 -6.33 -0.25
N HIS A 787 63.25 -5.95 -1.42
CA HIS A 787 63.38 -4.59 -1.95
C HIS A 787 62.03 -3.92 -2.20
N ASP A 788 61.37 -3.46 -1.15
CA ASP A 788 59.97 -3.05 -1.25
C ASP A 788 59.77 -1.68 -1.89
N LYS A 789 58.62 -1.49 -2.51
CA LYS A 789 58.20 -0.22 -3.11
C LYS A 789 57.10 0.40 -2.27
N VAL A 790 57.34 1.60 -1.74
CA VAL A 790 56.35 2.37 -0.97
C VAL A 790 55.84 3.54 -1.80
N ILE A 791 54.53 3.55 -2.02
CA ILE A 791 53.81 4.55 -2.82
C ILE A 791 52.92 5.39 -1.89
N ASN A 792 52.65 6.63 -2.28
CA ASN A 792 51.85 7.60 -1.51
C ASN A 792 52.41 7.91 -0.11
N PHE A 793 53.74 7.92 0.04
CA PHE A 793 54.40 8.27 1.29
C PHE A 793 54.00 9.67 1.79
N GLN A 794 53.56 9.74 3.06
CA GLN A 794 53.16 10.99 3.70
C GLN A 794 54.15 11.37 4.82
N LEU A 795 54.91 12.44 4.60
CA LEU A 795 55.92 12.90 5.55
C LEU A 795 55.29 13.28 6.90
N GLY A 796 55.76 12.65 7.97
CA GLY A 796 55.29 12.89 9.35
C GLY A 796 54.08 12.08 9.75
N LEU A 797 53.49 11.31 8.83
CA LEU A 797 52.42 10.36 9.08
C LEU A 797 52.92 8.92 8.91
N THR A 798 53.83 8.66 7.97
CA THR A 798 54.46 7.34 7.80
C THR A 798 55.73 7.18 8.65
N ARG A 799 55.86 6.04 9.35
CA ARG A 799 57.04 5.65 10.14
C ARG A 799 57.54 4.26 9.74
N PHE A 800 58.85 4.10 9.65
CA PHE A 800 59.54 2.83 9.39
C PHE A 800 60.16 2.28 10.69
N GLY A 801 59.83 1.04 11.05
CA GLY A 801 60.46 0.30 12.13
C GLY A 801 61.70 -0.41 11.62
N VAL A 802 62.86 -0.15 12.24
CA VAL A 802 64.15 -0.77 11.87
C VAL A 802 64.96 -1.10 13.12
N SER A 803 65.82 -2.12 13.03
CA SER A 803 66.62 -2.57 14.19
C SER A 803 67.64 -1.54 14.69
N ASP A 804 68.29 -0.78 13.79
CA ASP A 804 69.15 0.37 14.11
C ASP A 804 69.21 1.39 12.96
N ALA A 805 68.38 2.43 13.06
CA ALA A 805 68.30 3.52 12.07
C ALA A 805 69.62 4.29 11.85
N SER A 806 70.57 4.23 12.79
CA SER A 806 71.85 4.97 12.69
C SER A 806 72.80 4.39 11.63
N THR A 807 72.49 3.20 11.13
CA THR A 807 73.33 2.43 10.21
C THR A 807 72.86 2.50 8.75
N LEU A 808 71.70 3.10 8.49
CA LEU A 808 71.10 3.21 7.18
C LEU A 808 71.79 4.26 6.29
N THR A 809 71.79 4.00 4.99
CA THR A 809 72.23 4.93 3.94
C THR A 809 71.09 5.24 2.99
N PHE A 810 71.00 6.50 2.54
CA PHE A 810 69.90 6.98 1.70
C PHE A 810 70.43 7.47 0.35
N GLU A 811 69.90 6.91 -0.74
CA GLU A 811 70.32 7.27 -2.10
C GLU A 811 69.12 7.74 -2.94
N GLN A 812 69.31 8.82 -3.69
CA GLN A 812 68.28 9.32 -4.60
C GLN A 812 68.27 8.47 -5.87
N SER A 813 67.11 7.95 -6.25
CA SER A 813 66.89 7.22 -7.49
C SER A 813 65.60 7.69 -8.17
N ASN A 814 65.72 8.37 -9.32
CA ASN A 814 64.60 8.76 -10.18
C ASN A 814 63.35 9.31 -9.46
N GLY A 815 63.50 10.30 -8.56
CA GLY A 815 62.37 10.91 -7.84
C GLY A 815 61.86 10.10 -6.63
N SER A 816 62.59 9.06 -6.23
CA SER A 816 62.34 8.22 -5.05
C SER A 816 63.60 8.12 -4.18
N VAL A 817 63.43 7.79 -2.90
CA VAL A 817 64.53 7.56 -1.94
C VAL A 817 64.70 6.07 -1.69
N ASN A 818 65.90 5.55 -1.95
CA ASN A 818 66.31 4.21 -1.56
C ASN A 818 66.78 4.22 -0.10
N ILE A 819 66.26 3.32 0.72
CA ILE A 819 66.70 3.04 2.10
C ILE A 819 67.58 1.79 2.04
N ILE A 820 68.86 1.92 2.39
CA ILE A 820 69.86 0.85 2.22
C ILE A 820 70.49 0.52 3.58
N ALA A 821 70.49 -0.75 3.97
CA ALA A 821 71.10 -1.28 5.17
C ALA A 821 72.63 -1.25 5.16
N ALA A 822 73.26 -1.50 6.30
CA ALA A 822 74.71 -1.37 6.48
C ALA A 822 75.52 -2.42 5.70
N ASP A 823 74.92 -3.57 5.43
CA ASP A 823 75.50 -4.65 4.63
C ASP A 823 75.31 -4.46 3.12
N GLY A 824 74.56 -3.42 2.72
CA GLY A 824 74.28 -3.04 1.34
C GLY A 824 72.94 -3.54 0.82
N ASP A 825 72.10 -4.16 1.66
CA ASP A 825 70.75 -4.56 1.29
C ASP A 825 69.84 -3.34 1.07
N LEU A 826 69.00 -3.36 0.03
CA LEU A 826 68.07 -2.26 -0.27
C LEU A 826 66.72 -2.57 0.38
N LEU A 827 66.41 -1.98 1.52
CA LEU A 827 65.20 -2.31 2.29
C LEU A 827 63.92 -1.81 1.60
N ALA A 828 63.92 -0.56 1.12
CA ALA A 828 62.75 0.00 0.45
C ALA A 828 63.11 1.14 -0.51
N ASN A 829 62.26 1.34 -1.50
CA ASN A 829 62.21 2.48 -2.41
C ASN A 829 60.95 3.29 -2.14
N VAL A 830 61.11 4.50 -1.61
CA VAL A 830 60.00 5.39 -1.24
C VAL A 830 59.77 6.41 -2.34
N GLU A 831 58.62 6.33 -3.01
CA GLU A 831 58.26 7.17 -4.14
C GLU A 831 57.84 8.59 -3.72
N GLY A 832 58.16 9.60 -4.55
CA GLY A 832 57.64 10.95 -4.39
C GLY A 832 58.33 11.82 -3.33
N VAL A 833 59.50 11.40 -2.83
CA VAL A 833 60.28 12.14 -1.83
C VAL A 833 61.74 12.33 -2.26
N GLU A 834 62.34 13.44 -1.81
CA GLU A 834 63.75 13.78 -2.05
C GLU A 834 64.59 13.45 -0.81
N VAL A 835 65.81 12.93 -1.01
CA VAL A 835 66.73 12.53 0.08
C VAL A 835 66.93 13.64 1.10
N SER A 836 67.06 14.91 0.66
CA SER A 836 67.25 16.03 1.59
C SER A 836 66.11 16.16 2.58
N THR A 837 64.87 16.04 2.09
CA THR A 837 63.66 16.13 2.91
C THR A 837 63.53 14.92 3.83
N PHE A 838 63.90 13.73 3.33
CA PHE A 838 63.90 12.50 4.09
C PHE A 838 64.91 12.53 5.25
N THR A 839 66.14 12.99 5.00
CA THR A 839 67.21 13.07 6.02
C THR A 839 67.01 14.15 7.07
N ASP A 840 66.31 15.25 6.74
CA ASP A 840 66.01 16.31 7.71
C ASP A 840 64.97 15.89 8.76
N ASN A 841 64.25 14.77 8.52
CA ASN A 841 63.11 14.31 9.33
C ASN A 841 63.30 12.89 9.87
N LEU A 842 64.55 12.38 10.00
CA LEU A 842 64.81 11.00 10.43
C LEU A 842 64.12 10.61 11.75
N SER A 843 64.05 11.51 12.73
CA SER A 843 63.42 11.22 14.03
C SER A 843 61.89 11.10 14.00
N THR A 844 61.26 11.57 12.92
CA THR A 844 59.82 11.42 12.69
C THR A 844 59.50 10.30 11.71
N ILE A 845 60.49 9.84 10.93
CA ILE A 845 60.35 8.78 9.92
C ILE A 845 60.76 7.41 10.47
N PHE A 846 61.69 7.32 11.43
CA PHE A 846 62.16 6.04 11.98
C PHE A 846 61.91 5.94 13.48
N PHE A 847 61.76 4.73 14.01
CA PHE A 847 61.61 4.47 15.44
C PHE A 847 62.35 3.25 15.95
#